data_AF-A0A7N2N130-F1
#
_entry.id   AF-A0A7N2N130-F1
#
_cell.length_a   1.000
_cell.length_b   1.000
_cell.length_c   1.000
_cell.angle_alpha   90.00
_cell.angle_beta   90.00
_cell.angle_gamma   90.00
#
_symmetry.space_group_name_H-M   'P 1'
#
loop_
_entity.id
_entity.type
_entity.pdbx_description
1 polymer ?
#
loop_
_entity_poly.entity_id
_entity_poly.type
_entity_poly.pdbx_seq_one_letter_code
_entity_poly.pdbx_strand_id
1 'polypeptide(L)'
;MKKAGIQLTDPSAFPPILKACSNLSFRHGKSIHGSLVKQGFELFTSIGNSTMDFYMKCGDLGSALAIFNCMNKDSVSWNIMIYGYLQKGDLQEGLLWFMSARVDGFEPNTSTLVLVIQACHSLRAKLEGLQVHGYIFRSGFLAIPSVQNSLLSLYADSDMVNAQKMFDEMCEKDVISWSVIISGYVQNVEAQVGLQVYREMVFEVGIEPDGVTMVSLLKACASLGDLSIGRMVHGLVISRGFIFEVYIGNSLIDMYSKCYDAESAFKAFNEMSQRNNVTWNSILSGFVLNMKHLEALSLFYSMVKEGIEADEVSLVNILQTCKFFVQPFHCKSVHCVIIRWGYESNELVLNSLIDAYGKCNLIELAWELFDGMERRDVVSWSTMIAGFTYCGKPDEAIAVFQEMIYAQENLNVVTIINLIEACSASAELRRSMWAHGISIYRGFEAEVAVATAIVEMYSKCGAIEDSMKAFEQISDKNVFSWSAMIAAYGMNGFAREALTLIAEMKKHGVEPNAVTALSVLSACSHGGLIEEGLGFFNSMIKDHRVEPGLEHYSCMVDMLGRAGQLDSAIDLIKKMPEGFEASASIWGALLSACKSHGNSKLGAGAISRVLELEPLNSSGYLLASSMYASGGSFVDAARMRRLVKERGVRVVAGYSLVHVKNRACKFLAGDTSTPQVGEIHSIVDQLHGCMKIDESLAVIEC
;
A
#
# COMPACT_ATOMS: atom_id res chain seq x y z
N MET A 1 24.05 48.35 29.11
CA MET A 1 23.25 49.59 29.29
C MET A 1 23.27 50.17 30.71
N LYS A 2 23.39 49.40 31.81
CA LYS A 2 23.58 49.97 33.16
C LYS A 2 24.93 50.67 33.43
N LYS A 3 25.98 50.39 32.65
CA LYS A 3 27.31 51.02 32.82
C LYS A 3 27.48 52.40 32.17
N ALA A 4 26.49 52.91 31.42
CA ALA A 4 26.62 54.14 30.64
C ALA A 4 25.73 55.32 31.11
N GLY A 5 24.85 55.14 32.10
CA GLY A 5 24.04 56.25 32.65
C GLY A 5 23.00 56.88 31.70
N ILE A 6 22.82 56.33 30.49
CA ILE A 6 21.84 56.84 29.52
C ILE A 6 20.46 56.28 29.88
N GLN A 7 19.57 57.12 30.43
CA GLN A 7 18.12 56.85 30.45
C GLN A 7 17.60 57.07 29.03
N LEU A 8 17.34 55.97 28.32
CA LEU A 8 16.55 56.01 27.08
C LEU A 8 15.10 56.29 27.47
N THR A 9 14.75 57.56 27.55
CA THR A 9 13.39 58.04 27.80
C THR A 9 12.53 58.05 26.54
N ASP A 10 13.13 57.82 25.37
CA ASP A 10 12.43 57.78 24.10
C ASP A 10 11.87 56.36 23.82
N PRO A 11 10.54 56.18 23.77
CA PRO A 11 9.87 54.93 23.42
C PRO A 11 10.30 54.37 22.05
N SER A 12 10.72 55.23 21.12
CA SER A 12 11.05 54.85 19.74
C SER A 12 12.31 53.97 19.61
N ALA A 13 13.18 54.00 20.61
CA ALA A 13 14.43 53.27 20.60
C ALA A 13 14.29 51.78 20.97
N PHE A 14 13.18 51.37 21.57
CA PHE A 14 13.00 50.00 22.07
C PHE A 14 12.60 48.96 20.99
N PRO A 15 11.75 49.26 19.99
CA PRO A 15 11.43 48.33 18.91
C PRO A 15 12.64 47.72 18.18
N PRO A 16 13.66 48.49 17.74
CA PRO A 16 14.84 47.92 17.10
C PRO A 16 15.68 47.07 18.05
N ILE A 17 15.74 47.43 19.33
CA ILE A 17 16.48 46.67 20.35
C ILE A 17 15.81 45.31 20.59
N LEU A 18 14.48 45.26 20.72
CA LEU A 18 13.73 44.01 20.88
C LEU A 18 13.90 43.09 19.65
N LYS A 19 13.88 43.66 18.45
CA LYS A 19 14.16 42.94 17.20
C LYS A 19 15.61 42.40 17.15
N ALA A 20 16.59 43.11 17.68
CA ALA A 20 17.95 42.59 17.81
C ALA A 20 18.02 41.45 18.85
N CYS A 21 17.28 41.57 19.97
CA CYS A 21 17.23 40.55 21.01
C CYS A 21 16.58 39.25 20.54
N SER A 22 15.62 39.27 19.60
CA SER A 22 15.00 38.04 19.08
C SER A 22 16.02 37.12 18.39
N ASN A 23 17.09 37.69 17.84
CA ASN A 23 18.13 36.95 17.14
C ASN A 23 19.36 36.64 18.01
N LEU A 24 19.56 37.39 19.11
CA LEU A 24 20.80 37.37 19.88
C LEU A 24 20.65 36.81 21.30
N SER A 25 19.56 37.13 22.02
CA SER A 25 19.43 36.71 23.41
C SER A 25 18.02 36.87 23.99
N PHE A 26 17.39 35.73 24.27
CA PHE A 26 16.11 35.67 24.96
C PHE A 26 16.12 36.30 26.36
N ARG A 27 17.19 36.08 27.14
CA ARG A 27 17.32 36.63 28.51
C ARG A 27 17.39 38.15 28.52
N HIS A 28 18.12 38.75 27.57
CA HIS A 28 18.21 40.20 27.47
C HIS A 28 16.88 40.82 27.03
N GLY A 29 16.17 40.19 26.08
CA GLY A 29 14.82 40.63 25.70
C GLY A 29 13.82 40.60 26.86
N LYS A 30 13.81 39.52 27.68
CA LYS A 30 12.99 39.47 28.91
C LYS A 30 13.34 40.59 29.90
N SER A 31 14.63 40.88 30.08
CA SER A 31 15.05 41.98 30.97
C SER A 31 14.63 43.34 30.45
N ILE A 32 14.61 43.55 29.13
CA ILE A 32 14.16 44.80 28.50
C ILE A 32 12.65 44.93 28.65
N HIS A 33 11.88 43.88 28.38
CA HIS A 33 10.44 43.86 28.62
C HIS A 33 10.10 44.22 30.08
N GLY A 34 10.77 43.61 31.06
CA GLY A 34 10.55 43.97 32.47
C GLY A 34 10.92 45.42 32.82
N SER A 35 11.85 46.05 32.08
CA SER A 35 12.17 47.47 32.21
C SER A 35 11.12 48.38 31.55
N LEU A 36 10.49 47.92 30.47
CA LEU A 36 9.43 48.64 29.76
C LEU A 36 8.16 48.72 30.63
N VAL A 37 7.78 47.60 31.26
CA VAL A 37 6.69 47.52 32.24
C VAL A 37 6.92 48.48 33.40
N LYS A 38 8.12 48.47 34.01
CA LYS A 38 8.46 49.38 35.12
C LYS A 38 8.41 50.86 34.77
N GLN A 39 8.58 51.21 33.50
CA GLN A 39 8.57 52.59 33.00
C GLN A 39 7.17 53.00 32.49
N GLY A 40 6.17 52.10 32.53
CA GLY A 40 4.82 52.38 32.05
C GLY A 40 4.70 52.46 30.53
N PHE A 41 5.69 51.96 29.79
CA PHE A 41 5.69 51.98 28.32
C PHE A 41 4.81 50.89 27.69
N GLU A 42 4.18 50.04 28.50
CA GLU A 42 3.22 49.00 28.10
C GLU A 42 1.95 49.55 27.43
N LEU A 43 1.63 50.83 27.65
CA LEU A 43 0.49 51.51 27.03
C LEU A 43 0.72 51.88 25.55
N PHE A 44 1.97 51.86 25.07
CA PHE A 44 2.30 52.15 23.68
C PHE A 44 2.16 50.90 22.81
N THR A 45 1.16 50.89 21.94
CA THR A 45 0.86 49.78 21.01
C THR A 45 2.09 49.35 20.18
N SER A 46 2.94 50.28 19.75
CA SER A 46 4.16 49.97 18.99
C SER A 46 5.20 49.16 19.79
N ILE A 47 5.33 49.43 21.09
CA ILE A 47 6.21 48.67 21.99
C ILE A 47 5.59 47.31 22.30
N GLY A 48 4.27 47.26 22.53
CA GLY A 48 3.51 46.01 22.67
C GLY A 48 3.72 45.08 21.48
N ASN A 49 3.52 45.58 20.25
CA ASN A 49 3.75 44.86 19.00
C ASN A 49 5.19 44.33 18.89
N SER A 50 6.20 45.16 19.18
CA SER A 50 7.61 44.74 19.10
C SER A 50 7.98 43.70 20.16
N THR A 51 7.36 43.76 21.33
CA THR A 51 7.58 42.81 22.43
C THR A 51 6.89 41.48 22.14
N MET A 52 5.68 41.52 21.57
CA MET A 52 4.99 40.33 21.06
C MET A 52 5.80 39.63 19.97
N ASP A 53 6.25 40.35 18.94
CA ASP A 53 7.07 39.78 17.85
C ASP A 53 8.35 39.11 18.38
N PHE A 54 9.00 39.73 19.38
CA PHE A 54 10.13 39.13 20.09
C PHE A 54 9.76 37.77 20.72
N TYR A 55 8.68 37.71 21.51
CA TYR A 55 8.27 36.48 22.18
C TYR A 55 7.78 35.39 21.21
N MET A 56 7.03 35.78 20.17
CA MET A 56 6.59 34.88 19.11
C MET A 56 7.79 34.23 18.44
N LYS A 57 8.79 35.00 18.02
CA LYS A 57 10.04 34.46 17.42
C LYS A 57 10.78 33.53 18.37
N CYS A 58 10.90 33.90 19.65
CA CYS A 58 11.55 33.07 20.65
C CYS A 58 10.75 31.84 21.11
N GLY A 59 9.48 31.70 20.72
CA GLY A 59 8.64 30.52 21.02
C GLY A 59 7.92 30.55 22.36
N ASP A 60 7.89 31.70 23.04
CA ASP A 60 7.16 31.89 24.29
C ASP A 60 5.77 32.47 23.99
N LEU A 61 4.90 31.63 23.41
CA LEU A 61 3.55 32.01 22.96
C LEU A 61 2.69 32.56 24.12
N GLY A 62 2.83 32.01 25.32
CA GLY A 62 2.09 32.46 26.49
C GLY A 62 2.42 33.90 26.88
N SER A 63 3.69 34.30 26.82
CA SER A 63 4.09 35.69 27.08
C SER A 63 3.61 36.66 26.00
N ALA A 64 3.62 36.24 24.74
CA ALA A 64 3.07 37.04 23.64
C ALA A 64 1.56 37.26 23.80
N LEU A 65 0.82 36.20 24.14
CA LEU A 65 -0.63 36.25 24.39
C LEU A 65 -0.99 37.16 25.58
N ALA A 66 -0.21 37.09 26.67
CA ALA A 66 -0.41 37.95 27.83
C ALA A 66 -0.30 39.45 27.46
N ILE A 67 0.69 39.81 26.65
CA ILE A 67 0.86 41.20 26.17
C ILE A 67 -0.31 41.60 25.27
N PHE A 68 -0.69 40.73 24.32
CA PHE A 68 -1.80 40.98 23.39
C PHE A 68 -3.13 41.26 24.13
N ASN A 69 -3.38 40.54 25.21
CA ASN A 69 -4.59 40.71 26.02
C ASN A 69 -4.61 42.02 26.82
N CYS A 70 -3.45 42.55 27.20
CA CYS A 70 -3.34 43.76 28.02
C CYS A 70 -3.20 45.07 27.22
N MET A 71 -2.90 44.99 25.93
CA MET A 71 -2.67 46.17 25.08
C MET A 71 -3.89 46.57 24.23
N ASN A 72 -3.91 47.83 23.78
CA ASN A 72 -4.77 48.29 22.69
C ASN A 72 -4.29 47.69 21.37
N LYS A 73 -5.17 46.92 20.70
CA LYS A 73 -4.87 46.13 19.51
C LYS A 73 -5.06 46.97 18.26
N ASP A 74 -4.09 46.94 17.37
CA ASP A 74 -4.18 47.48 16.02
C ASP A 74 -4.00 46.38 14.97
N SER A 75 -4.07 46.73 13.69
CA SER A 75 -3.86 45.76 12.60
C SER A 75 -2.48 45.10 12.65
N VAL A 76 -1.47 45.76 13.22
CA VAL A 76 -0.13 45.18 13.38
C VAL A 76 -0.12 44.13 14.49
N SER A 77 -0.83 44.37 15.60
CA SER A 77 -0.99 43.41 16.69
C SER A 77 -1.60 42.09 16.21
N TRP A 78 -2.71 42.17 15.46
CA TRP A 78 -3.38 41.00 14.89
C TRP A 78 -2.51 40.25 13.88
N ASN A 79 -1.82 40.98 13.00
CA ASN A 79 -0.88 40.38 12.04
C ASN A 79 0.22 39.59 12.75
N ILE A 80 0.79 40.09 13.83
CA ILE A 80 1.86 39.40 14.57
C ILE A 80 1.34 38.09 15.19
N MET A 81 0.13 38.09 15.74
CA MET A 81 -0.49 36.87 16.29
C MET A 81 -0.72 35.83 15.20
N ILE A 82 -1.46 36.20 14.14
CA ILE A 82 -1.79 35.30 13.04
C ILE A 82 -0.51 34.76 12.39
N TYR A 83 0.42 35.64 12.03
CA TYR A 83 1.69 35.28 11.41
C TYR A 83 2.50 34.34 12.32
N GLY A 84 2.58 34.64 13.62
CA GLY A 84 3.39 33.84 14.52
C GLY A 84 2.83 32.45 14.81
N TYR A 85 1.50 32.26 14.81
CA TYR A 85 0.89 30.92 14.90
C TYR A 85 1.05 30.16 13.57
N LEU A 86 0.75 30.80 12.44
CA LEU A 86 0.85 30.17 11.12
C LEU A 86 2.29 29.78 10.76
N GLN A 87 3.28 30.63 11.05
CA GLN A 87 4.68 30.35 10.74
C GLN A 87 5.28 29.26 11.64
N LYS A 88 4.75 29.08 12.86
CA LYS A 88 5.22 28.04 13.79
C LYS A 88 4.55 26.68 13.61
N GLY A 89 3.66 26.56 12.63
CA GLY A 89 3.04 25.29 12.25
C GLY A 89 1.76 24.96 13.02
N ASP A 90 1.31 25.82 13.93
CA ASP A 90 0.01 25.68 14.58
C ASP A 90 -1.08 26.33 13.71
N LEU A 91 -1.32 25.67 12.57
CA LEU A 91 -2.16 26.19 11.49
C LEU A 91 -3.62 26.36 11.93
N GLN A 92 -4.12 25.46 12.78
CA GLN A 92 -5.51 25.45 13.21
C GLN A 92 -5.81 26.63 14.14
N GLU A 93 -4.96 26.85 15.15
CA GLU A 93 -5.05 28.03 16.01
C GLU A 93 -4.85 29.32 15.20
N GLY A 94 -3.91 29.34 14.25
CA GLY A 94 -3.70 30.50 13.38
C GLY A 94 -4.93 30.88 12.56
N LEU A 95 -5.70 29.90 12.06
CA LEU A 95 -6.98 30.14 11.37
C LEU A 95 -8.05 30.67 12.33
N LEU A 96 -8.15 30.11 13.55
CA LEU A 96 -9.07 30.60 14.58
C LEU A 96 -8.78 32.05 14.96
N TRP A 97 -7.50 32.39 15.14
CA TRP A 97 -7.04 33.76 15.39
C TRP A 97 -7.41 34.70 14.25
N PHE A 98 -7.25 34.27 12.99
CA PHE A 98 -7.68 35.05 11.85
C PHE A 98 -9.19 35.33 11.87
N MET A 99 -10.00 34.29 12.08
CA MET A 99 -11.46 34.42 12.14
C MET A 99 -11.92 35.34 13.27
N SER A 100 -11.30 35.23 14.45
CA SER A 100 -11.55 36.12 15.59
C SER A 100 -11.18 37.57 15.27
N ALA A 101 -9.99 37.79 14.70
CA ALA A 101 -9.56 39.12 14.26
C ALA A 101 -10.57 39.76 13.28
N ARG A 102 -11.13 38.95 12.36
CA ARG A 102 -12.12 39.43 11.40
C ARG A 102 -13.42 39.91 12.05
N VAL A 103 -13.86 39.27 13.12
CA VAL A 103 -15.03 39.71 13.90
C VAL A 103 -14.76 41.07 14.56
N ASP A 104 -13.52 41.29 15.01
CA ASP A 104 -13.08 42.54 15.65
C ASP A 104 -12.73 43.67 14.65
N GLY A 105 -13.02 43.48 13.35
CA GLY A 105 -12.85 44.51 12.32
C GLY A 105 -11.44 44.61 11.74
N PHE A 106 -10.57 43.62 11.97
CA PHE A 106 -9.24 43.57 11.37
C PHE A 106 -9.29 43.46 9.83
N GLU A 107 -8.51 44.30 9.15
CA GLU A 107 -8.29 44.22 7.71
C GLU A 107 -6.93 43.58 7.39
N PRO A 108 -6.90 42.36 6.82
CA PRO A 108 -5.66 41.70 6.46
C PRO A 108 -5.01 42.33 5.24
N ASN A 109 -3.67 42.29 5.23
CA ASN A 109 -2.89 42.64 4.05
C ASN A 109 -2.62 41.39 3.17
N THR A 110 -1.97 41.59 2.02
CA THR A 110 -1.63 40.53 1.07
C THR A 110 -0.86 39.37 1.71
N SER A 111 0.15 39.64 2.53
CA SER A 111 0.95 38.59 3.18
C SER A 111 0.13 37.74 4.14
N THR A 112 -0.79 38.35 4.88
CA THR A 112 -1.67 37.63 5.81
C THR A 112 -2.66 36.75 5.05
N LEU A 113 -3.22 37.25 3.94
CA LEU A 113 -4.11 36.47 3.09
C LEU A 113 -3.40 35.25 2.48
N VAL A 114 -2.18 35.40 1.95
CA VAL A 114 -1.39 34.29 1.39
C VAL A 114 -1.15 33.20 2.44
N LEU A 115 -0.75 33.57 3.66
CA LEU A 115 -0.50 32.61 4.74
C LEU A 115 -1.77 31.91 5.20
N VAL A 116 -2.88 32.63 5.32
CA VAL A 116 -4.18 32.05 5.68
C VAL A 116 -4.65 31.07 4.60
N ILE A 117 -4.52 31.40 3.32
CA ILE A 117 -4.83 30.48 2.23
C ILE A 117 -3.94 29.23 2.29
N GLN A 118 -2.63 29.40 2.51
CA GLN A 118 -1.69 28.28 2.64
C GLN A 118 -2.00 27.39 3.85
N ALA A 119 -2.49 27.97 4.94
CA ALA A 119 -2.96 27.25 6.11
C ALA A 119 -4.26 26.48 5.81
N CYS A 120 -5.22 27.10 5.13
CA CYS A 120 -6.44 26.42 4.66
C CYS A 120 -6.11 25.26 3.72
N HIS A 121 -5.16 25.45 2.80
CA HIS A 121 -4.67 24.40 1.91
C HIS A 121 -4.04 23.25 2.70
N SER A 122 -3.05 23.53 3.56
CA SER A 122 -2.36 22.50 4.36
C SER A 122 -3.31 21.72 5.27
N LEU A 123 -4.35 22.36 5.81
CA LEU A 123 -5.37 21.73 6.66
C LEU A 123 -6.54 21.10 5.88
N ARG A 124 -6.57 21.25 4.56
CA ARG A 124 -7.70 20.86 3.70
C ARG A 124 -9.05 21.46 4.16
N ALA A 125 -9.00 22.66 4.73
CA ALA A 125 -10.13 23.39 5.29
C ALA A 125 -10.93 24.10 4.17
N LYS A 126 -11.75 23.32 3.44
CA LYS A 126 -12.44 23.78 2.22
C LYS A 126 -13.41 24.92 2.48
N LEU A 127 -14.19 24.85 3.56
CA LEU A 127 -15.22 25.86 3.88
C LEU A 127 -14.57 27.21 4.23
N GLU A 128 -13.56 27.19 5.08
CA GLU A 128 -12.77 28.33 5.50
C GLU A 128 -12.05 28.95 4.30
N GLY A 129 -11.46 28.12 3.43
CA GLY A 129 -10.86 28.55 2.18
C GLY A 129 -11.82 29.31 1.26
N LEU A 130 -13.05 28.82 1.09
CA LEU A 130 -14.09 29.49 0.30
C LEU A 130 -14.55 30.83 0.92
N GLN A 131 -14.61 30.91 2.25
CA GLN A 131 -14.92 32.16 2.95
C GLN A 131 -13.83 33.22 2.72
N VAL A 132 -12.56 32.81 2.78
CA VAL A 132 -11.40 33.67 2.51
C VAL A 132 -11.41 34.14 1.06
N HIS A 133 -11.69 33.26 0.09
CA HIS A 133 -11.85 33.65 -1.31
C HIS A 133 -12.98 34.68 -1.49
N GLY A 134 -14.15 34.46 -0.89
CA GLY A 134 -15.26 35.42 -0.93
C GLY A 134 -14.92 36.79 -0.33
N TYR A 135 -14.00 36.87 0.64
CA TYR A 135 -13.46 38.13 1.14
C TYR A 135 -12.49 38.79 0.14
N ILE A 136 -11.58 38.00 -0.45
CA ILE A 136 -10.58 38.46 -1.43
C ILE A 136 -11.27 39.10 -2.64
N PHE A 137 -12.33 38.47 -3.14
CA PHE A 137 -13.14 38.99 -4.23
C PHE A 137 -13.77 40.35 -3.88
N ARG A 138 -14.46 40.44 -2.74
CA ARG A 138 -15.14 41.66 -2.29
C ARG A 138 -14.20 42.83 -1.99
N SER A 139 -12.96 42.52 -1.61
CA SER A 139 -11.98 43.52 -1.16
C SER A 139 -11.01 43.94 -2.28
N GLY A 140 -11.15 43.39 -3.49
CA GLY A 140 -10.32 43.75 -4.64
C GLY A 140 -8.91 43.14 -4.63
N PHE A 141 -8.59 42.22 -3.72
CA PHE A 141 -7.28 41.57 -3.66
C PHE A 141 -7.06 40.51 -4.76
N LEU A 142 -8.12 40.15 -5.50
CA LEU A 142 -8.04 39.13 -6.55
C LEU A 142 -7.15 39.54 -7.73
N ALA A 143 -6.85 40.83 -7.91
CA ALA A 143 -5.94 41.29 -8.96
C ALA A 143 -4.45 41.07 -8.63
N ILE A 144 -4.12 40.61 -7.41
CA ILE A 144 -2.72 40.44 -6.98
C ILE A 144 -2.23 39.02 -7.34
N PRO A 145 -1.16 38.87 -8.15
CA PRO A 145 -0.70 37.55 -8.61
C PRO A 145 -0.37 36.56 -7.49
N SER A 146 0.27 37.00 -6.41
CA SER A 146 0.60 36.12 -5.28
C SER A 146 -0.65 35.57 -4.56
N VAL A 147 -1.73 36.36 -4.49
CA VAL A 147 -3.01 35.93 -3.93
C VAL A 147 -3.70 34.96 -4.88
N GLN A 148 -3.68 35.25 -6.19
CA GLN A 148 -4.23 34.36 -7.21
C GLN A 148 -3.53 32.99 -7.21
N ASN A 149 -2.19 32.96 -7.20
CA ASN A 149 -1.41 31.71 -7.14
C ASN A 149 -1.69 30.91 -5.87
N SER A 150 -1.87 31.58 -4.73
CA SER A 150 -2.21 30.91 -3.46
C SER A 150 -3.62 30.30 -3.51
N LEU A 151 -4.60 31.03 -4.03
CA LEU A 151 -5.96 30.53 -4.24
C LEU A 151 -6.01 29.40 -5.27
N LEU A 152 -5.24 29.52 -6.36
CA LEU A 152 -5.11 28.48 -7.37
C LEU A 152 -4.59 27.18 -6.76
N SER A 153 -3.58 27.26 -5.88
CA SER A 153 -3.07 26.10 -5.15
C SER A 153 -4.11 25.48 -4.21
N LEU A 154 -4.92 26.29 -3.53
CA LEU A 154 -6.03 25.80 -2.69
C LEU A 154 -7.07 25.02 -3.51
N TYR A 155 -7.38 25.51 -4.72
CA TYR A 155 -8.33 24.84 -5.62
C TYR A 155 -7.75 23.60 -6.30
N ALA A 156 -6.49 23.63 -6.73
CA ALA A 156 -5.83 22.52 -7.42
C ALA A 156 -5.90 21.20 -6.63
N ASP A 157 -5.83 21.27 -5.30
CA ASP A 157 -5.89 20.11 -4.42
C ASP A 157 -7.32 19.56 -4.20
N SER A 158 -8.35 20.38 -4.39
CA SER A 158 -9.71 20.09 -3.90
C SER A 158 -10.81 20.16 -4.95
N ASP A 159 -10.58 20.86 -6.05
CA ASP A 159 -11.52 21.14 -7.12
C ASP A 159 -10.78 21.63 -8.37
N MET A 160 -10.28 20.68 -9.16
CA MET A 160 -9.49 20.97 -10.36
C MET A 160 -10.28 21.75 -11.42
N VAL A 161 -11.60 21.59 -11.46
CA VAL A 161 -12.48 22.32 -12.41
C VAL A 161 -12.49 23.81 -12.09
N ASN A 162 -12.63 24.17 -10.81
CA ASN A 162 -12.57 25.57 -10.40
C ASN A 162 -11.14 26.14 -10.43
N ALA A 163 -10.12 25.30 -10.20
CA ALA A 163 -8.73 25.68 -10.42
C ALA A 163 -8.48 26.10 -11.87
N GLN A 164 -8.91 25.29 -12.84
CA GLN A 164 -8.75 25.59 -14.26
C GLN A 164 -9.50 26.87 -14.66
N LYS A 165 -10.74 27.06 -14.22
CA LYS A 165 -11.50 28.31 -14.50
C LYS A 165 -10.76 29.54 -13.97
N MET A 166 -10.28 29.46 -12.73
CA MET A 166 -9.54 30.56 -12.13
C MET A 166 -8.26 30.85 -12.92
N PHE A 167 -7.53 29.80 -13.31
CA PHE A 167 -6.34 29.94 -14.14
C PHE A 167 -6.66 30.62 -15.47
N ASP A 168 -7.71 30.18 -16.18
CA ASP A 168 -8.13 30.78 -17.46
C ASP A 168 -8.45 32.28 -17.30
N GLU A 169 -9.11 32.67 -16.21
CA GLU A 169 -9.49 34.05 -15.88
C GLU A 169 -8.31 34.95 -15.45
N MET A 170 -7.12 34.39 -15.15
CA MET A 170 -5.94 35.19 -14.79
C MET A 170 -5.43 36.02 -15.98
N CYS A 171 -5.38 37.34 -15.79
CA CYS A 171 -4.86 38.28 -16.79
C CYS A 171 -3.36 38.09 -17.06
N GLU A 172 -2.57 37.85 -16.01
CA GLU A 172 -1.13 37.57 -16.10
C GLU A 172 -0.85 36.23 -15.42
N LYS A 173 -0.23 35.32 -16.17
CA LYS A 173 0.15 33.98 -15.72
C LYS A 173 1.67 33.91 -15.65
N ASP A 174 2.21 33.84 -14.44
CA ASP A 174 3.64 33.68 -14.20
C ASP A 174 4.03 32.19 -14.09
N VAL A 175 5.33 31.90 -14.00
CA VAL A 175 5.83 30.52 -13.87
C VAL A 175 5.16 29.76 -12.72
N ILE A 176 4.85 30.43 -11.60
CA ILE A 176 4.19 29.83 -10.44
C ILE A 176 2.77 29.38 -10.80
N SER A 177 1.98 30.23 -11.47
CA SER A 177 0.62 29.87 -11.90
C SER A 177 0.60 28.62 -12.79
N TRP A 178 1.55 28.52 -13.74
CA TRP A 178 1.72 27.35 -14.60
C TRP A 178 2.18 26.12 -13.81
N SER A 179 3.16 26.27 -12.92
CA SER A 179 3.65 25.19 -12.06
C SER A 179 2.53 24.61 -11.19
N VAL A 180 1.66 25.46 -10.63
CA VAL A 180 0.54 25.03 -9.77
C VAL A 180 -0.49 24.25 -10.57
N ILE A 181 -0.93 24.74 -11.74
CA ILE A 181 -1.95 24.04 -12.53
C ILE A 181 -1.43 22.69 -13.08
N ILE A 182 -0.17 22.63 -13.53
CA ILE A 182 0.48 21.39 -13.97
C ILE A 182 0.53 20.40 -12.79
N SER A 183 0.97 20.86 -11.62
CA SER A 183 1.03 20.03 -10.40
C SER A 183 -0.35 19.53 -10.00
N GLY A 184 -1.39 20.37 -10.09
CA GLY A 184 -2.78 20.04 -9.81
C GLY A 184 -3.28 18.89 -10.68
N TYR A 185 -3.09 18.97 -12.00
CA TYR A 185 -3.47 17.89 -12.92
C TYR A 185 -2.75 16.57 -12.59
N VAL A 186 -1.44 16.64 -12.33
CA VAL A 186 -0.63 15.45 -12.01
C VAL A 186 -1.06 14.81 -10.69
N GLN A 187 -1.42 15.60 -9.69
CA GLN A 187 -1.89 15.09 -8.40
C GLN A 187 -3.29 14.46 -8.47
N ASN A 188 -4.17 14.97 -9.33
CA ASN A 188 -5.53 14.46 -9.53
C ASN A 188 -5.61 13.30 -10.55
N VAL A 189 -4.50 12.57 -10.78
CA VAL A 189 -4.42 11.39 -11.67
C VAL A 189 -4.66 11.73 -13.16
N GLU A 190 -4.63 13.01 -13.53
CA GLU A 190 -4.76 13.51 -14.91
C GLU A 190 -3.38 13.89 -15.48
N ALA A 191 -2.39 13.03 -15.29
CA ALA A 191 -0.99 13.31 -15.64
C ALA A 191 -0.77 13.68 -17.12
N GLN A 192 -1.56 13.12 -18.05
CA GLN A 192 -1.50 13.49 -19.47
C GLN A 192 -1.92 14.94 -19.73
N VAL A 193 -2.92 15.43 -19.01
CA VAL A 193 -3.36 16.83 -19.12
C VAL A 193 -2.27 17.75 -18.58
N GLY A 194 -1.63 17.39 -17.46
CA GLY A 194 -0.48 18.12 -16.93
C GLY A 194 0.67 18.25 -17.94
N LEU A 195 0.99 17.17 -18.68
CA LEU A 195 2.00 17.21 -19.75
C LEU A 195 1.57 18.08 -20.94
N GLN A 196 0.27 18.12 -21.26
CA GLN A 196 -0.27 18.97 -22.33
C GLN A 196 -0.19 20.45 -21.94
N VAL A 197 -0.55 20.81 -20.71
CA VAL A 197 -0.46 22.19 -20.19
C VAL A 197 0.99 22.67 -20.13
N TYR A 198 1.94 21.78 -19.82
CA TYR A 198 3.36 22.10 -19.94
C TYR A 198 3.80 22.42 -21.39
N ARG A 199 3.27 21.70 -22.38
CA ARG A 199 3.56 22.01 -23.79
C ARG A 199 3.04 23.39 -24.16
N GLU A 200 1.85 23.75 -23.71
CA GLU A 200 1.27 25.09 -23.90
C GLU A 200 2.17 26.17 -23.28
N MET A 201 2.56 26.00 -22.01
CA MET A 201 3.47 26.90 -21.29
C MET A 201 4.74 27.23 -22.08
N VAL A 202 5.39 26.20 -22.65
CA VAL A 202 6.69 26.36 -23.31
C VAL A 202 6.57 26.77 -24.78
N PHE A 203 5.66 26.15 -25.55
CA PHE A 203 5.61 26.33 -27.00
C PHE A 203 4.68 27.44 -27.45
N GLU A 204 3.58 27.69 -26.71
CA GLU A 204 2.60 28.70 -27.08
C GLU A 204 2.88 30.03 -26.37
N VAL A 205 3.21 29.97 -25.08
CA VAL A 205 3.42 31.18 -24.26
C VAL A 205 4.90 31.57 -24.14
N GLY A 206 5.82 30.60 -24.21
CA GLY A 206 7.25 30.84 -24.12
C GLY A 206 7.77 31.10 -22.71
N ILE A 207 7.07 30.61 -21.68
CA ILE A 207 7.50 30.72 -20.27
C ILE A 207 8.43 29.56 -19.94
N GLU A 208 9.56 29.87 -19.30
CA GLU A 208 10.53 28.84 -18.93
C GLU A 208 10.09 28.07 -17.67
N PRO A 209 10.18 26.73 -17.68
CA PRO A 209 9.84 25.91 -16.53
C PRO A 209 10.86 26.04 -15.39
N ASP A 210 10.36 26.10 -14.17
CA ASP A 210 11.17 26.08 -12.95
C ASP A 210 11.36 24.64 -12.40
N GLY A 211 12.10 24.51 -11.30
CA GLY A 211 12.34 23.21 -10.67
C GLY A 211 11.07 22.53 -10.15
N VAL A 212 10.06 23.30 -9.71
CA VAL A 212 8.74 22.76 -9.33
C VAL A 212 8.03 22.14 -10.53
N THR A 213 8.08 22.82 -11.69
CA THR A 213 7.58 22.28 -12.95
C THR A 213 8.26 20.95 -13.27
N MET A 214 9.60 20.88 -13.19
CA MET A 214 10.35 19.65 -13.48
C MET A 214 9.93 18.47 -12.59
N VAL A 215 9.77 18.70 -11.28
CA VAL A 215 9.29 17.67 -10.34
C VAL A 215 7.91 17.17 -10.73
N SER A 216 6.99 18.08 -11.08
CA SER A 216 5.64 17.71 -11.49
C SER A 216 5.61 16.92 -12.80
N LEU A 217 6.46 17.27 -13.77
CA LEU A 217 6.62 16.49 -15.00
C LEU A 217 7.21 15.10 -14.73
N LEU A 218 8.22 14.99 -13.88
CA LEU A 218 8.80 13.69 -13.49
C LEU A 218 7.76 12.82 -12.79
N LYS A 219 6.96 13.40 -11.89
CA LYS A 219 5.86 12.70 -11.21
C LYS A 219 4.78 12.26 -12.19
N ALA A 220 4.48 13.08 -13.21
CA ALA A 220 3.56 12.72 -14.29
C ALA A 220 4.09 11.52 -15.10
N CYS A 221 5.36 11.52 -15.46
CA CYS A 221 5.99 10.39 -16.16
C CYS A 221 5.97 9.12 -15.30
N ALA A 222 6.24 9.27 -14.00
CA ALA A 222 6.23 8.18 -13.04
C ALA A 222 4.84 7.54 -12.88
N SER A 223 3.77 8.34 -12.86
CA SER A 223 2.40 7.81 -12.76
C SER A 223 1.90 7.18 -14.06
N LEU A 224 2.39 7.66 -15.21
CA LEU A 224 2.08 7.11 -16.53
C LEU A 224 2.93 5.88 -16.88
N GLY A 225 4.04 5.65 -16.17
CA GLY A 225 5.04 4.64 -16.53
C GLY A 225 5.73 4.92 -17.87
N ASP A 226 5.70 6.16 -18.37
CA ASP A 226 6.26 6.53 -19.67
C ASP A 226 7.74 6.92 -19.54
N LEU A 227 8.58 5.90 -19.65
CA LEU A 227 10.04 6.05 -19.60
C LEU A 227 10.59 6.96 -20.73
N SER A 228 9.89 7.05 -21.87
CA SER A 228 10.34 7.85 -23.02
C SER A 228 10.25 9.34 -22.71
N ILE A 229 9.09 9.79 -22.20
CA ILE A 229 8.89 11.17 -21.75
C ILE A 229 9.76 11.45 -20.52
N GLY A 230 9.86 10.50 -19.58
CA GLY A 230 10.75 10.63 -18.43
C GLY A 230 12.20 10.93 -18.80
N ARG A 231 12.75 10.25 -19.82
CA ARG A 231 14.11 10.51 -20.34
C ARG A 231 14.22 11.88 -21.02
N MET A 232 13.19 12.35 -21.71
CA MET A 232 13.17 13.70 -22.29
C MET A 232 13.19 14.77 -21.19
N VAL A 233 12.38 14.62 -20.15
CA VAL A 233 12.35 15.53 -18.99
C VAL A 233 13.68 15.50 -18.25
N HIS A 234 14.30 14.34 -18.07
CA HIS A 234 15.64 14.25 -17.49
C HIS A 234 16.69 14.99 -18.34
N GLY A 235 16.64 14.87 -19.67
CA GLY A 235 17.48 15.69 -20.56
C GLY A 235 17.28 17.19 -20.36
N LEU A 236 16.03 17.62 -20.13
CA LEU A 236 15.71 19.01 -19.82
C LEU A 236 16.29 19.46 -18.47
N VAL A 237 16.16 18.64 -17.42
CA VAL A 237 16.79 18.87 -16.10
C VAL A 237 18.30 19.10 -16.23
N ILE A 238 18.98 18.29 -17.03
CA ILE A 238 20.42 18.45 -17.30
C ILE A 238 20.68 19.78 -18.03
N SER A 239 19.97 20.02 -19.13
CA SER A 239 20.19 21.20 -19.99
C SER A 239 19.96 22.54 -19.28
N ARG A 240 19.10 22.54 -18.25
CA ARG A 240 18.72 23.72 -17.47
C ARG A 240 19.54 23.88 -16.17
N GLY A 241 20.45 22.95 -15.87
CA GLY A 241 21.32 23.02 -14.69
C GLY A 241 20.67 22.59 -13.37
N PHE A 242 19.51 21.94 -13.42
CA PHE A 242 18.77 21.46 -12.25
C PHE A 242 19.36 20.19 -11.62
N ILE A 243 20.38 19.57 -12.23
CA ILE A 243 21.00 18.32 -11.76
C ILE A 243 21.61 18.43 -10.36
N PHE A 244 21.95 19.63 -9.91
CA PHE A 244 22.54 19.86 -8.58
C PHE A 244 21.48 19.97 -7.46
N GLU A 245 20.19 20.03 -7.81
CA GLU A 245 19.11 20.18 -6.84
C GLU A 245 18.64 18.82 -6.31
N VAL A 246 18.90 18.55 -5.02
CA VAL A 246 18.64 17.25 -4.38
C VAL A 246 17.19 16.80 -4.52
N TYR A 247 16.22 17.72 -4.43
CA TYR A 247 14.79 17.38 -4.52
C TYR A 247 14.36 16.96 -5.94
N ILE A 248 15.01 17.49 -6.98
CA ILE A 248 14.82 17.05 -8.37
C ILE A 248 15.49 15.69 -8.58
N GLY A 249 16.69 15.49 -8.04
CA GLY A 249 17.37 14.19 -8.04
C GLY A 249 16.52 13.08 -7.41
N ASN A 250 15.89 13.34 -6.27
CA ASN A 250 14.97 12.39 -5.64
C ASN A 250 13.75 12.07 -6.54
N SER A 251 13.22 13.07 -7.25
CA SER A 251 12.11 12.90 -8.20
C SER A 251 12.52 12.11 -9.45
N LEU A 252 13.77 12.24 -9.90
CA LEU A 252 14.33 11.41 -10.99
C LEU A 252 14.45 9.95 -10.56
N ILE A 253 14.95 9.70 -9.34
CA ILE A 253 15.03 8.33 -8.78
C ILE A 253 13.63 7.71 -8.71
N ASP A 254 12.63 8.43 -8.18
CA ASP A 254 11.24 7.96 -8.12
C ASP A 254 10.66 7.67 -9.52
N MET A 255 10.89 8.56 -10.48
CA MET A 255 10.41 8.40 -11.86
C MET A 255 10.98 7.15 -12.53
N TYR A 256 12.30 6.98 -12.50
CA TYR A 256 12.93 5.78 -13.08
C TYR A 256 12.51 4.51 -12.36
N SER A 257 12.40 4.56 -11.03
CA SER A 257 11.98 3.41 -10.22
C SER A 257 10.55 2.96 -10.57
N LYS A 258 9.61 3.90 -10.71
CA LYS A 258 8.21 3.60 -11.08
C LYS A 258 8.04 3.22 -12.54
N CYS A 259 8.97 3.61 -13.42
CA CYS A 259 9.06 3.12 -14.79
C CYS A 259 9.79 1.77 -14.90
N TYR A 260 10.01 1.07 -13.78
CA TYR A 260 10.70 -0.22 -13.70
C TYR A 260 12.15 -0.23 -14.26
N ASP A 261 12.83 0.93 -14.24
CA ASP A 261 14.22 1.10 -14.68
C ASP A 261 15.14 1.40 -13.47
N ALA A 262 15.29 0.39 -12.60
CA ALA A 262 16.11 0.49 -11.39
C ALA A 262 17.60 0.81 -11.67
N GLU A 263 18.11 0.46 -12.86
CA GLU A 263 19.49 0.75 -13.23
C GLU A 263 19.69 2.24 -13.47
N SER A 264 18.81 2.88 -14.25
CA SER A 264 18.83 4.33 -14.44
C SER A 264 18.56 5.09 -13.13
N ALA A 265 17.66 4.57 -12.27
CA ALA A 265 17.43 5.13 -10.94
C ALA A 265 18.72 5.12 -10.10
N PHE A 266 19.45 4.00 -10.08
CA PHE A 266 20.72 3.89 -9.35
C PHE A 266 21.83 4.75 -9.95
N LYS A 267 21.84 4.92 -11.27
CA LYS A 267 22.76 5.84 -11.94
C LYS A 267 22.50 7.28 -11.52
N ALA A 268 21.24 7.74 -11.54
CA ALA A 268 20.86 9.06 -11.07
C ALA A 268 21.27 9.28 -9.61
N PHE A 269 21.04 8.29 -8.75
CA PHE A 269 21.51 8.30 -7.35
C PHE A 269 23.03 8.48 -7.23
N ASN A 270 23.82 7.76 -8.04
CA ASN A 270 25.27 7.85 -8.00
C ASN A 270 25.83 9.19 -8.50
N GLU A 271 25.16 9.81 -9.47
CA GLU A 271 25.56 11.11 -10.04
C GLU A 271 25.27 12.29 -9.09
N MET A 272 24.43 12.11 -8.06
CA MET A 272 24.14 13.15 -7.07
C MET A 272 25.36 13.43 -6.18
N SER A 273 25.78 14.70 -6.14
CA SER A 273 26.90 15.18 -5.31
C SER A 273 26.58 15.30 -3.82
N GLN A 274 25.30 15.51 -3.50
CA GLN A 274 24.80 15.56 -2.12
C GLN A 274 23.60 14.62 -2.01
N ARG A 275 23.60 13.78 -0.99
CA ARG A 275 22.54 12.79 -0.73
C ARG A 275 22.11 12.94 0.72
N ASN A 276 20.82 13.10 0.94
CA ASN A 276 20.23 13.11 2.28
C ASN A 276 19.43 11.82 2.53
N ASN A 277 18.85 11.66 3.71
CA ASN A 277 18.05 10.47 4.02
C ASN A 277 16.91 10.25 3.02
N VAL A 278 16.28 11.31 2.51
CA VAL A 278 15.25 11.21 1.47
C VAL A 278 15.79 10.60 0.18
N THR A 279 17.02 10.94 -0.22
CA THR A 279 17.69 10.35 -1.39
C THR A 279 17.91 8.84 -1.22
N TRP A 280 18.42 8.42 -0.06
CA TRP A 280 18.60 7.00 0.26
C TRP A 280 17.27 6.24 0.34
N ASN A 281 16.26 6.84 0.97
CA ASN A 281 14.91 6.28 1.04
C ASN A 281 14.29 6.11 -0.36
N SER A 282 14.47 7.10 -1.24
CA SER A 282 13.94 7.05 -2.62
C SER A 282 14.52 5.88 -3.40
N ILE A 283 15.84 5.65 -3.33
CA ILE A 283 16.48 4.54 -4.05
C ILE A 283 16.20 3.18 -3.38
N LEU A 284 16.11 3.12 -2.05
CA LEU A 284 15.72 1.90 -1.32
C LEU A 284 14.30 1.48 -1.69
N SER A 285 13.32 2.39 -1.62
CA SER A 285 11.96 2.14 -2.08
C SER A 285 11.94 1.75 -3.56
N GLY A 286 12.77 2.39 -4.38
CA GLY A 286 12.90 2.07 -5.80
C GLY A 286 13.37 0.64 -6.07
N PHE A 287 14.37 0.16 -5.33
CA PHE A 287 14.84 -1.23 -5.43
C PHE A 287 13.82 -2.23 -4.91
N VAL A 288 13.12 -1.91 -3.81
CA VAL A 288 12.02 -2.73 -3.29
C VAL A 288 10.91 -2.88 -4.34
N LEU A 289 10.49 -1.77 -4.98
CA LEU A 289 9.48 -1.75 -6.03
C LEU A 289 9.89 -2.58 -7.26
N ASN A 290 11.18 -2.56 -7.61
CA ASN A 290 11.74 -3.29 -8.75
C ASN A 290 12.14 -4.73 -8.41
N MET A 291 11.71 -5.26 -7.25
CA MET A 291 12.00 -6.62 -6.79
C MET A 291 13.50 -6.94 -6.64
N LYS A 292 14.35 -5.91 -6.52
CA LYS A 292 15.81 -6.02 -6.32
C LYS A 292 16.16 -6.06 -4.83
N HIS A 293 15.60 -7.05 -4.13
CA HIS A 293 15.63 -7.12 -2.66
C HIS A 293 17.03 -7.32 -2.08
N LEU A 294 17.90 -8.09 -2.76
CA LEU A 294 19.27 -8.31 -2.30
C LEU A 294 20.11 -7.03 -2.44
N GLU A 295 19.93 -6.33 -3.55
CA GLU A 295 20.57 -5.04 -3.83
C GLU A 295 20.09 -3.97 -2.85
N ALA A 296 18.80 -3.97 -2.47
CA ALA A 296 18.27 -3.09 -1.44
C ALA A 296 18.96 -3.31 -0.08
N LEU A 297 19.13 -4.57 0.34
CA LEU A 297 19.88 -4.90 1.57
C LEU A 297 21.35 -4.46 1.48
N SER A 298 22.01 -4.71 0.35
CA SER A 298 23.39 -4.26 0.12
C SER A 298 23.50 -2.74 0.18
N LEU A 299 22.52 -2.03 -0.38
CA LEU A 299 22.48 -0.57 -0.40
C LEU A 299 22.28 -0.01 1.01
N PHE A 300 21.38 -0.59 1.80
CA PHE A 300 21.21 -0.23 3.21
C PHE A 300 22.48 -0.46 4.02
N TYR A 301 23.17 -1.58 3.80
CA TYR A 301 24.47 -1.81 4.44
C TYR A 301 25.50 -0.73 4.06
N SER A 302 25.52 -0.29 2.79
CA SER A 302 26.41 0.80 2.35
C SER A 302 26.06 2.15 2.99
N MET A 303 24.77 2.48 3.12
CA MET A 303 24.28 3.67 3.82
C MET A 303 24.81 3.73 5.26
N VAL A 304 24.70 2.62 5.99
CA VAL A 304 25.20 2.49 7.36
C VAL A 304 26.73 2.62 7.42
N LYS A 305 27.44 2.04 6.45
CA LYS A 305 28.91 2.11 6.38
C LYS A 305 29.42 3.53 6.09
N GLU A 306 28.65 4.33 5.35
CA GLU A 306 28.95 5.74 5.08
C GLU A 306 28.62 6.65 6.29
N GLY A 307 28.14 6.08 7.40
CA GLY A 307 27.82 6.82 8.62
C GLY A 307 26.50 7.60 8.54
N ILE A 308 25.64 7.26 7.59
CA ILE A 308 24.33 7.87 7.45
C ILE A 308 23.36 7.08 8.34
N GLU A 309 22.80 7.74 9.34
CA GLU A 309 21.81 7.15 10.23
C GLU A 309 20.50 6.95 9.47
N ALA A 310 20.09 5.69 9.38
CA ALA A 310 18.81 5.36 8.77
C ALA A 310 17.66 5.76 9.70
N ASP A 311 16.64 6.34 9.10
CA ASP A 311 15.42 6.78 9.78
C ASP A 311 14.36 5.67 9.77
N GLU A 312 13.21 5.97 10.36
CA GLU A 312 12.06 5.08 10.41
C GLU A 312 11.66 4.58 9.01
N VAL A 313 11.64 5.48 8.02
CA VAL A 313 11.31 5.16 6.62
C VAL A 313 12.31 4.19 6.01
N SER A 314 13.60 4.38 6.28
CA SER A 314 14.68 3.48 5.83
C SER A 314 14.46 2.05 6.35
N LEU A 315 14.14 1.92 7.64
CA LEU A 315 13.92 0.64 8.30
C LEU A 315 12.65 -0.05 7.78
N VAL A 316 11.55 0.70 7.60
CA VAL A 316 10.31 0.19 7.00
C VAL A 316 10.56 -0.35 5.59
N ASN A 317 11.26 0.40 4.73
CA ASN A 317 11.60 -0.04 3.37
C ASN A 317 12.39 -1.36 3.36
N ILE A 318 13.35 -1.51 4.27
CA ILE A 318 14.16 -2.73 4.34
C ILE A 318 13.39 -3.91 4.94
N LEU A 319 12.51 -3.69 5.91
CA LEU A 319 11.63 -4.74 6.43
C LEU A 319 10.70 -5.29 5.35
N GLN A 320 10.24 -4.46 4.40
CA GLN A 320 9.46 -4.93 3.25
C GLN A 320 10.23 -5.90 2.34
N THR A 321 11.57 -5.90 2.35
CA THR A 321 12.38 -6.88 1.62
C THR A 321 12.39 -8.24 2.31
N CYS A 322 12.23 -8.27 3.63
CA CYS A 322 12.43 -9.47 4.44
C CYS A 322 11.44 -10.59 4.11
N LYS A 323 10.21 -10.24 3.70
CA LYS A 323 9.17 -11.19 3.30
C LYS A 323 9.52 -12.04 2.07
N PHE A 324 10.49 -11.60 1.25
CA PHE A 324 10.89 -12.29 0.02
C PHE A 324 12.03 -13.28 0.22
N PHE A 325 12.68 -13.26 1.39
CA PHE A 325 13.72 -14.21 1.71
C PHE A 325 13.12 -15.42 2.44
N VAL A 326 13.37 -16.61 1.90
CA VAL A 326 13.01 -17.88 2.56
C VAL A 326 13.66 -18.00 3.95
N GLN A 327 14.80 -17.34 4.14
CA GLN A 327 15.58 -17.41 5.38
C GLN A 327 15.25 -16.25 6.33
N PRO A 328 14.90 -16.53 7.59
CA PRO A 328 14.53 -15.50 8.58
C PRO A 328 15.70 -14.62 9.06
N PHE A 329 16.93 -14.91 8.62
CA PHE A 329 18.15 -14.26 9.08
C PHE A 329 18.18 -12.75 8.82
N HIS A 330 17.75 -12.32 7.63
CA HIS A 330 17.73 -10.90 7.27
C HIS A 330 16.78 -10.11 8.17
N CYS A 331 15.57 -10.63 8.40
CA CYS A 331 14.59 -9.99 9.28
C CYS A 331 15.12 -9.82 10.71
N LYS A 332 15.76 -10.86 11.27
CA LYS A 332 16.36 -10.79 12.61
C LYS A 332 17.54 -9.82 12.68
N SER A 333 18.33 -9.73 11.60
CA SER A 333 19.45 -8.80 11.53
C SER A 333 18.98 -7.35 11.51
N VAL A 334 17.92 -7.04 10.77
CA VAL A 334 17.27 -5.71 10.76
C VAL A 334 16.66 -5.41 12.14
N HIS A 335 16.01 -6.38 12.79
CA HIS A 335 15.54 -6.22 14.17
C HIS A 335 16.67 -5.86 15.15
N CYS A 336 17.84 -6.50 15.03
CA CYS A 336 18.99 -6.10 15.85
C CYS A 336 19.44 -4.66 15.60
N VAL A 337 19.34 -4.16 14.36
CA VAL A 337 19.63 -2.74 14.04
C VAL A 337 18.61 -1.81 14.70
N ILE A 338 17.32 -2.15 14.64
CA ILE A 338 16.23 -1.41 15.29
C ILE A 338 16.50 -1.22 16.79
N ILE A 339 16.83 -2.31 17.49
CA ILE A 339 17.16 -2.28 18.93
C ILE A 339 18.43 -1.44 19.19
N ARG A 340 19.46 -1.60 18.37
CA ARG A 340 20.74 -0.88 18.56
C ARG A 340 20.62 0.62 18.38
N TRP A 341 19.63 1.08 17.63
CA TRP A 341 19.43 2.49 17.31
C TRP A 341 18.31 3.15 18.10
N GLY A 342 17.66 2.44 19.03
CA GLY A 342 16.64 3.04 19.90
C GLY A 342 15.25 3.14 19.27
N TYR A 343 14.95 2.34 18.23
CA TYR A 343 13.65 2.34 17.55
C TYR A 343 12.67 1.30 18.12
N GLU A 344 12.99 0.66 19.25
CA GLU A 344 12.16 -0.38 19.89
C GLU A 344 10.79 0.11 20.38
N SER A 345 10.61 1.43 20.56
CA SER A 345 9.32 2.03 20.95
C SER A 345 8.63 2.75 19.80
N ASN A 346 9.19 2.72 18.58
CA ASN A 346 8.59 3.39 17.43
C ASN A 346 7.45 2.56 16.83
N GLU A 347 6.22 3.06 16.91
CA GLU A 347 4.99 2.36 16.46
C GLU A 347 5.06 1.96 14.96
N LEU A 348 5.57 2.83 14.08
CA LEU A 348 5.66 2.58 12.63
C LEU A 348 6.65 1.44 12.29
N VAL A 349 7.83 1.48 12.92
CA VAL A 349 8.88 0.47 12.74
C VAL A 349 8.45 -0.87 13.33
N LEU A 350 7.82 -0.87 14.52
CA LEU A 350 7.29 -2.09 15.15
C LEU A 350 6.20 -2.74 14.31
N ASN A 351 5.23 -1.98 13.81
CA ASN A 351 4.17 -2.51 12.95
C ASN A 351 4.77 -3.16 11.69
N SER A 352 5.77 -2.53 11.07
CA SER A 352 6.45 -3.10 9.89
C SER A 352 7.27 -4.36 10.23
N LEU A 353 7.83 -4.43 11.43
CA LEU A 353 8.59 -5.60 11.89
C LEU A 353 7.67 -6.78 12.24
N ILE A 354 6.50 -6.51 12.84
CA ILE A 354 5.44 -7.50 13.09
C ILE A 354 4.97 -8.09 11.75
N ASP A 355 4.69 -7.25 10.75
CA ASP A 355 4.33 -7.69 9.39
C ASP A 355 5.42 -8.58 8.78
N ALA A 356 6.69 -8.16 8.87
CA ALA A 356 7.82 -8.91 8.34
C ALA A 356 7.97 -10.28 9.03
N TYR A 357 7.83 -10.35 10.36
CA TYR A 357 7.88 -11.63 11.08
C TYR A 357 6.69 -12.54 10.77
N GLY A 358 5.48 -11.99 10.68
CA GLY A 358 4.31 -12.74 10.22
C GLY A 358 4.54 -13.37 8.85
N LYS A 359 5.06 -12.59 7.89
CA LYS A 359 5.35 -13.07 6.53
C LYS A 359 6.51 -14.06 6.44
N CYS A 360 7.47 -13.97 7.36
CA CYS A 360 8.52 -14.98 7.53
C CYS A 360 8.05 -16.24 8.31
N ASN A 361 6.75 -16.38 8.60
CA ASN A 361 6.17 -17.47 9.38
C ASN A 361 6.78 -17.60 10.80
N LEU A 362 7.17 -16.46 11.39
CA LEU A 362 7.69 -16.33 12.76
C LEU A 362 6.66 -15.64 13.67
N ILE A 363 5.42 -16.11 13.62
CA ILE A 363 4.28 -15.45 14.28
C ILE A 363 4.45 -15.29 15.80
N GLU A 364 5.17 -16.19 16.45
CA GLU A 364 5.44 -16.11 17.90
C GLU A 364 6.28 -14.86 18.25
N LEU A 365 7.30 -14.53 17.44
CA LEU A 365 8.10 -13.31 17.65
C LEU A 365 7.31 -12.05 17.33
N ALA A 366 6.43 -12.12 16.32
CA ALA A 366 5.51 -11.03 16.01
C ALA A 366 4.56 -10.76 17.20
N TRP A 367 4.04 -11.82 17.82
CA TRP A 367 3.18 -11.75 19.00
C TRP A 367 3.92 -11.15 20.21
N GLU A 368 5.15 -11.58 20.49
CA GLU A 368 5.96 -11.01 21.57
C GLU A 368 6.15 -9.49 21.43
N LEU A 369 6.40 -9.00 20.21
CA LEU A 369 6.52 -7.57 19.94
C LEU A 369 5.21 -6.84 20.13
N PHE A 370 4.12 -7.37 19.58
CA PHE A 370 2.79 -6.79 19.68
C PHE A 370 2.30 -6.72 21.13
N ASP A 371 2.52 -7.79 21.90
CA ASP A 371 2.13 -7.83 23.30
C ASP A 371 2.94 -6.83 24.13
N GLY A 372 4.21 -6.63 23.78
CA GLY A 372 5.09 -5.65 24.41
C GLY A 372 4.81 -4.17 24.07
N MET A 373 3.91 -3.86 23.14
CA MET A 373 3.61 -2.47 22.77
C MET A 373 2.86 -1.73 23.88
N GLU A 374 3.32 -0.53 24.25
CA GLU A 374 2.65 0.32 25.25
C GLU A 374 1.27 0.80 24.77
N ARG A 375 1.18 1.15 23.49
CA ARG A 375 -0.05 1.56 22.81
C ARG A 375 -0.17 0.78 21.49
N ARG A 376 -1.35 0.21 21.25
CA ARG A 376 -1.67 -0.53 20.03
C ARG A 376 -2.72 0.26 19.28
N ASP A 377 -2.37 0.76 18.11
CA ASP A 377 -3.32 1.45 17.24
C ASP A 377 -3.99 0.48 16.26
N VAL A 378 -4.90 1.01 15.45
CA VAL A 378 -5.62 0.23 14.43
C VAL A 378 -4.63 -0.50 13.47
N VAL A 379 -3.47 0.10 13.19
CA VAL A 379 -2.45 -0.51 12.33
C VAL A 379 -1.79 -1.69 13.03
N SER A 380 -1.44 -1.57 14.32
CA SER A 380 -0.89 -2.69 15.12
C SER A 380 -1.84 -3.88 15.15
N TRP A 381 -3.12 -3.65 15.46
CA TRP A 381 -4.13 -4.71 15.51
C TRP A 381 -4.34 -5.35 14.15
N SER A 382 -4.55 -4.54 13.10
CA SER A 382 -4.77 -5.06 11.74
C SER A 382 -3.59 -5.87 11.21
N THR A 383 -2.35 -5.45 11.53
CA THR A 383 -1.12 -6.17 11.15
C THR A 383 -1.02 -7.52 11.85
N MET A 384 -1.37 -7.60 13.14
CA MET A 384 -1.34 -8.86 13.87
C MET A 384 -2.39 -9.86 13.34
N ILE A 385 -3.61 -9.38 13.05
CA ILE A 385 -4.68 -10.19 12.45
C ILE A 385 -4.24 -10.71 11.08
N ALA A 386 -3.62 -9.87 10.24
CA ALA A 386 -3.05 -10.28 8.96
C ALA A 386 -1.96 -11.34 9.14
N GLY A 387 -1.07 -11.15 10.11
CA GLY A 387 0.03 -12.08 10.42
C GLY A 387 -0.47 -13.48 10.77
N PHE A 388 -1.47 -13.59 11.65
CA PHE A 388 -2.08 -14.88 12.00
C PHE A 388 -2.81 -15.52 10.81
N THR A 389 -3.55 -14.71 10.03
CA THR A 389 -4.26 -15.18 8.83
C THR A 389 -3.28 -15.76 7.81
N TYR A 390 -2.19 -15.05 7.53
CA TYR A 390 -1.13 -15.48 6.62
C TYR A 390 -0.44 -16.78 7.09
N CYS A 391 -0.23 -16.93 8.40
CA CYS A 391 0.37 -18.13 8.98
C CYS A 391 -0.60 -19.33 9.05
N GLY A 392 -1.82 -19.21 8.50
CA GLY A 392 -2.82 -20.28 8.52
C GLY A 392 -3.40 -20.55 9.91
N LYS A 393 -3.46 -19.51 10.76
CA LYS A 393 -4.00 -19.53 12.13
C LYS A 393 -5.26 -18.65 12.25
N PRO A 394 -6.38 -19.00 11.57
CA PRO A 394 -7.56 -18.13 11.49
C PRO A 394 -8.33 -18.00 12.81
N ASP A 395 -8.27 -18.99 13.70
CA ASP A 395 -8.91 -18.93 15.02
C ASP A 395 -8.25 -17.84 15.89
N GLU A 396 -6.92 -17.80 15.89
CA GLU A 396 -6.14 -16.79 16.59
C GLU A 396 -6.36 -15.39 15.98
N ALA A 397 -6.41 -15.28 14.64
CA ALA A 397 -6.73 -14.00 13.97
C ALA A 397 -8.10 -13.45 14.41
N ILE A 398 -9.13 -14.31 14.51
CA ILE A 398 -10.46 -13.93 14.98
C ILE A 398 -10.44 -13.55 16.46
N ALA A 399 -9.66 -14.25 17.30
CA ALA A 399 -9.51 -13.91 18.71
C ALA A 399 -8.89 -12.51 18.91
N VAL A 400 -7.82 -12.20 18.17
CA VAL A 400 -7.18 -10.87 18.18
C VAL A 400 -8.15 -9.79 17.70
N PHE A 401 -8.95 -10.07 16.68
CA PHE A 401 -10.01 -9.15 16.24
C PHE A 401 -11.03 -8.88 17.36
N GLN A 402 -11.45 -9.92 18.08
CA GLN A 402 -12.39 -9.75 19.21
C GLN A 402 -11.76 -8.90 20.33
N GLU A 403 -10.48 -9.12 20.65
CA GLU A 403 -9.74 -8.28 21.61
C GLU A 403 -9.67 -6.81 21.17
N MET A 404 -9.42 -6.55 19.89
CA MET A 404 -9.45 -5.18 19.33
C MET A 404 -10.82 -4.51 19.56
N ILE A 405 -11.92 -5.24 19.35
CA ILE A 405 -13.27 -4.73 19.62
C ILE A 405 -13.49 -4.44 21.11
N TYR A 406 -13.02 -5.32 22.00
CA TYR A 406 -13.09 -5.10 23.45
C TYR A 406 -12.25 -3.91 23.91
N ALA A 407 -11.12 -3.65 23.26
CA ALA A 407 -10.29 -2.48 23.47
C ALA A 407 -10.91 -1.16 22.94
N GLN A 408 -12.08 -1.23 22.28
CA GLN A 408 -12.79 -0.08 21.70
C GLN A 408 -11.98 0.65 20.61
N GLU A 409 -11.08 -0.05 19.94
CA GLU A 409 -10.33 0.50 18.82
C GLU A 409 -11.19 0.59 17.55
N ASN A 410 -10.95 1.62 16.75
CA ASN A 410 -11.72 1.84 15.53
C ASN A 410 -11.36 0.82 14.45
N LEU A 411 -12.36 0.34 13.72
CA LEU A 411 -12.14 -0.52 12.57
C LEU A 411 -11.76 0.31 11.34
N ASN A 412 -10.87 -0.22 10.52
CA ASN A 412 -10.62 0.29 9.17
C ASN A 412 -10.91 -0.81 8.14
N VAL A 413 -10.86 -0.43 6.86
CA VAL A 413 -11.09 -1.35 5.72
C VAL A 413 -10.16 -2.57 5.77
N VAL A 414 -8.89 -2.36 6.12
CA VAL A 414 -7.87 -3.43 6.19
C VAL A 414 -8.23 -4.45 7.28
N THR A 415 -8.63 -4.01 8.47
CA THR A 415 -9.04 -4.90 9.56
C THR A 415 -10.21 -5.79 9.16
N ILE A 416 -11.20 -5.22 8.47
CA ILE A 416 -12.37 -5.98 8.00
C ILE A 416 -12.00 -6.99 6.92
N ILE A 417 -11.16 -6.60 5.96
CA ILE A 417 -10.64 -7.54 4.94
C ILE A 417 -9.90 -8.69 5.63
N ASN A 418 -9.00 -8.41 6.58
CA ASN A 418 -8.27 -9.46 7.29
C ASN A 418 -9.19 -10.39 8.10
N LEU A 419 -10.27 -9.86 8.69
CA LEU A 419 -11.30 -10.66 9.35
C LEU A 419 -12.01 -11.59 8.37
N ILE A 420 -12.45 -11.03 7.23
CA ILE A 420 -13.13 -11.77 6.16
C ILE A 420 -12.21 -12.87 5.62
N GLU A 421 -10.93 -12.57 5.39
CA GLU A 421 -9.93 -13.55 4.95
C GLU A 421 -9.73 -14.67 5.98
N ALA A 422 -9.64 -14.34 7.27
CA ALA A 422 -9.55 -15.33 8.35
C ALA A 422 -10.80 -16.24 8.38
N CYS A 423 -12.00 -15.68 8.24
CA CYS A 423 -13.24 -16.46 8.14
C CYS A 423 -13.28 -17.31 6.85
N SER A 424 -12.87 -16.74 5.71
CA SER A 424 -12.77 -17.41 4.42
C SER A 424 -11.82 -18.62 4.47
N ALA A 425 -10.67 -18.49 5.14
CA ALA A 425 -9.70 -19.56 5.32
C ALA A 425 -10.24 -20.74 6.15
N SER A 426 -11.21 -20.50 7.05
CA SER A 426 -11.88 -21.55 7.80
C SER A 426 -12.97 -22.30 7.01
N ALA A 427 -13.39 -21.76 5.85
CA ALA A 427 -14.50 -22.24 5.04
C ALA A 427 -15.82 -22.46 5.82
N GLU A 428 -16.01 -21.81 6.97
CA GLU A 428 -17.21 -21.94 7.81
C GLU A 428 -18.23 -20.83 7.53
N LEU A 429 -19.37 -21.18 6.92
CA LEU A 429 -20.41 -20.22 6.52
C LEU A 429 -20.89 -19.33 7.68
N ARG A 430 -21.03 -19.89 8.89
CA ARG A 430 -21.52 -19.14 10.06
C ARG A 430 -20.59 -17.99 10.45
N ARG A 431 -19.27 -18.22 10.44
CA ARG A 431 -18.27 -17.19 10.75
C ARG A 431 -18.21 -16.14 9.65
N SER A 432 -18.27 -16.59 8.40
CA SER A 432 -18.36 -15.71 7.23
C SER A 432 -19.57 -14.78 7.29
N MET A 433 -20.76 -15.29 7.64
CA MET A 433 -21.96 -14.47 7.84
C MET A 433 -21.82 -13.48 9.00
N TRP A 434 -21.12 -13.86 10.07
CA TRP A 434 -20.84 -12.96 11.18
C TRP A 434 -19.91 -11.80 10.76
N ALA A 435 -18.83 -12.08 10.03
CA ALA A 435 -17.93 -11.05 9.49
C ALA A 435 -18.64 -10.12 8.49
N HIS A 436 -19.49 -10.67 7.62
CA HIS A 436 -20.32 -9.88 6.72
C HIS A 436 -21.29 -8.98 7.50
N GLY A 437 -21.97 -9.50 8.53
CA GLY A 437 -22.86 -8.72 9.39
C GLY A 437 -22.16 -7.55 10.09
N ILE A 438 -20.91 -7.73 10.53
CA ILE A 438 -20.09 -6.63 11.07
C ILE A 438 -19.82 -5.58 9.99
N SER A 439 -19.49 -6.01 8.77
CA SER A 439 -19.19 -5.11 7.64
C SER A 439 -20.38 -4.22 7.30
N ILE A 440 -21.59 -4.80 7.26
CA ILE A 440 -22.86 -4.09 7.05
C ILE A 440 -23.09 -3.08 8.20
N TYR A 441 -23.02 -3.55 9.45
CA TYR A 441 -23.30 -2.71 10.62
C TYR A 441 -22.37 -1.49 10.73
N ARG A 442 -21.16 -1.59 10.17
CA ARG A 442 -20.15 -0.53 10.19
C ARG A 442 -20.10 0.31 8.90
N GLY A 443 -20.90 -0.04 7.89
CA GLY A 443 -20.97 0.68 6.62
C GLY A 443 -19.78 0.46 5.69
N PHE A 444 -19.04 -0.65 5.84
CA PHE A 444 -17.89 -0.97 4.97
C PHE A 444 -18.29 -1.62 3.64
N GLU A 445 -19.56 -1.98 3.46
CA GLU A 445 -20.07 -2.60 2.23
C GLU A 445 -19.98 -1.70 0.98
N ALA A 446 -19.93 -0.37 1.18
CA ALA A 446 -19.73 0.59 0.09
C ALA A 446 -18.32 0.52 -0.51
N GLU A 447 -17.35 -0.03 0.22
CA GLU A 447 -15.98 -0.17 -0.24
C GLU A 447 -15.84 -1.40 -1.15
N VAL A 448 -15.53 -1.17 -2.43
CA VAL A 448 -15.43 -2.23 -3.46
C VAL A 448 -14.45 -3.34 -3.04
N ALA A 449 -13.37 -3.01 -2.34
CA ALA A 449 -12.39 -3.98 -1.85
C ALA A 449 -13.00 -4.94 -0.81
N VAL A 450 -13.79 -4.43 0.13
CA VAL A 450 -14.48 -5.23 1.15
C VAL A 450 -15.54 -6.10 0.50
N ALA A 451 -16.35 -5.53 -0.39
CA ALA A 451 -17.38 -6.28 -1.11
C ALA A 451 -16.77 -7.40 -1.97
N THR A 452 -15.62 -7.17 -2.61
CA THR A 452 -14.89 -8.19 -3.36
C THR A 452 -14.38 -9.32 -2.45
N ALA A 453 -13.88 -9.00 -1.26
CA ALA A 453 -13.48 -10.01 -0.27
C ALA A 453 -14.68 -10.85 0.22
N ILE A 454 -15.87 -10.24 0.36
CA ILE A 454 -17.11 -10.94 0.74
C ILE A 454 -17.53 -11.94 -0.35
N VAL A 455 -17.43 -11.56 -1.63
CA VAL A 455 -17.68 -12.47 -2.77
C VAL A 455 -16.78 -13.70 -2.67
N GLU A 456 -15.48 -13.50 -2.48
CA GLU A 456 -14.52 -14.59 -2.34
C GLU A 456 -14.82 -15.45 -1.10
N MET A 457 -15.13 -14.83 0.03
CA MET A 457 -15.46 -15.52 1.28
C MET A 457 -16.65 -16.49 1.12
N TYR A 458 -17.76 -16.04 0.54
CA TYR A 458 -18.90 -16.92 0.28
C TYR A 458 -18.56 -18.02 -0.72
N SER A 459 -17.76 -17.71 -1.73
CA SER A 459 -17.33 -18.70 -2.72
C SER A 459 -16.51 -19.85 -2.11
N LYS A 460 -15.62 -19.57 -1.15
CA LYS A 460 -14.84 -20.60 -0.44
C LYS A 460 -15.67 -21.41 0.55
N CYS A 461 -16.78 -20.86 1.04
CA CYS A 461 -17.77 -21.59 1.82
C CYS A 461 -18.71 -22.46 0.95
N GLY A 462 -18.59 -22.44 -0.37
CA GLY A 462 -19.49 -23.13 -1.29
C GLY A 462 -20.86 -22.45 -1.49
N ALA A 463 -21.07 -21.27 -0.91
CA ALA A 463 -22.32 -20.51 -0.99
C ALA A 463 -22.32 -19.59 -2.22
N ILE A 464 -22.26 -20.19 -3.42
CA ILE A 464 -22.08 -19.45 -4.68
C ILE A 464 -23.22 -18.46 -4.97
N GLU A 465 -24.45 -18.78 -4.57
CA GLU A 465 -25.60 -17.90 -4.75
C GLU A 465 -25.46 -16.61 -3.91
N ASP A 466 -24.96 -16.72 -2.67
CA ASP A 466 -24.73 -15.57 -1.80
C ASP A 466 -23.52 -14.75 -2.26
N SER A 467 -22.51 -15.43 -2.82
CA SER A 467 -21.38 -14.79 -3.52
C SER A 467 -21.89 -13.92 -4.69
N MET A 468 -22.80 -14.45 -5.52
CA MET A 468 -23.39 -13.71 -6.63
C MET A 468 -24.24 -12.52 -6.16
N LYS A 469 -25.06 -12.69 -5.11
CA LYS A 469 -25.83 -11.57 -4.53
C LYS A 469 -24.92 -10.45 -4.04
N ALA A 470 -23.82 -10.79 -3.36
CA ALA A 470 -22.84 -9.80 -2.91
C ALA A 470 -22.18 -9.09 -4.10
N PHE A 471 -21.83 -9.83 -5.16
CA PHE A 471 -21.28 -9.26 -6.39
C PHE A 471 -22.25 -8.27 -7.06
N GLU A 472 -23.53 -8.63 -7.18
CA GLU A 472 -24.56 -7.78 -7.79
C GLU A 472 -24.69 -6.43 -7.08
N GLN A 473 -24.55 -6.41 -5.74
CA GLN A 473 -24.65 -5.21 -4.90
C GLN A 473 -23.50 -4.21 -5.06
N ILE A 474 -22.37 -4.62 -5.67
CA ILE A 474 -21.24 -3.72 -5.93
C ILE A 474 -21.65 -2.67 -6.96
N SER A 475 -21.61 -1.38 -6.60
CA SER A 475 -22.01 -0.28 -7.49
C SER A 475 -21.02 -0.09 -8.64
N ASP A 476 -19.74 0.12 -8.31
CA ASP A 476 -18.66 0.37 -9.26
C ASP A 476 -17.76 -0.86 -9.41
N LYS A 477 -18.29 -1.87 -10.12
CA LYS A 477 -17.57 -3.13 -10.38
C LYS A 477 -16.30 -2.86 -11.21
N ASN A 478 -15.15 -3.12 -10.61
CA ASN A 478 -13.84 -3.02 -11.27
C ASN A 478 -13.32 -4.41 -11.69
N VAL A 479 -12.17 -4.44 -12.37
CA VAL A 479 -11.52 -5.68 -12.85
C VAL A 479 -11.32 -6.72 -11.75
N PHE A 480 -11.06 -6.30 -10.50
CA PHE A 480 -10.85 -7.21 -9.36
C PHE A 480 -12.15 -7.89 -8.94
N SER A 481 -13.24 -7.13 -8.80
CA SER A 481 -14.56 -7.68 -8.44
C SER A 481 -15.08 -8.68 -9.48
N TRP A 482 -14.92 -8.38 -10.78
CA TRP A 482 -15.26 -9.31 -11.87
C TRP A 482 -14.40 -10.58 -11.82
N SER A 483 -13.08 -10.43 -11.65
CA SER A 483 -12.15 -11.56 -11.57
C SER A 483 -12.46 -12.47 -10.38
N ALA A 484 -12.81 -11.90 -9.22
CA ALA A 484 -13.17 -12.65 -8.03
C ALA A 484 -14.41 -13.52 -8.25
N MET A 485 -15.46 -12.98 -8.90
CA MET A 485 -16.67 -13.76 -9.18
C MET A 485 -16.46 -14.81 -10.27
N ILE A 486 -15.65 -14.53 -11.30
CA ILE A 486 -15.24 -15.52 -12.31
C ILE A 486 -14.46 -16.67 -11.65
N ALA A 487 -13.53 -16.35 -10.76
CA ALA A 487 -12.80 -17.35 -9.98
C ALA A 487 -13.74 -18.15 -9.07
N ALA A 488 -14.70 -17.49 -8.41
CA ALA A 488 -15.71 -18.12 -7.56
C ALA A 488 -16.51 -19.19 -8.32
N TYR A 489 -16.99 -18.87 -9.54
CA TYR A 489 -17.67 -19.85 -10.38
C TYR A 489 -16.74 -21.00 -10.79
N GLY A 490 -15.50 -20.70 -11.19
CA GLY A 490 -14.51 -21.73 -11.54
C GLY A 490 -14.22 -22.72 -10.41
N MET A 491 -13.97 -22.22 -9.20
CA MET A 491 -13.69 -23.05 -8.01
C MET A 491 -14.88 -23.92 -7.59
N ASN A 492 -16.11 -23.46 -7.85
CA ASN A 492 -17.33 -24.17 -7.51
C ASN A 492 -17.88 -25.04 -8.66
N GLY A 493 -17.14 -25.20 -9.75
CA GLY A 493 -17.49 -26.09 -10.86
C GLY A 493 -18.46 -25.51 -11.90
N PHE A 494 -18.78 -24.22 -11.83
CA PHE A 494 -19.68 -23.51 -12.73
C PHE A 494 -18.91 -22.86 -13.91
N ALA A 495 -18.21 -23.69 -14.68
CA ALA A 495 -17.28 -23.21 -15.71
C ALA A 495 -17.97 -22.43 -16.85
N ARG A 496 -19.22 -22.78 -17.19
CA ARG A 496 -19.98 -22.08 -18.24
C ARG A 496 -20.45 -20.71 -17.77
N GLU A 497 -20.85 -20.61 -16.51
CA GLU A 497 -21.25 -19.38 -15.85
C GLU A 497 -20.07 -18.39 -15.79
N ALA A 498 -18.86 -18.89 -15.50
CA ALA A 498 -17.62 -18.11 -15.58
C ALA A 498 -17.38 -17.52 -16.99
N LEU A 499 -17.63 -18.31 -18.05
CA LEU A 499 -17.50 -17.86 -19.45
C LEU A 499 -18.57 -16.84 -19.85
N THR A 500 -19.80 -16.97 -19.35
CA THR A 500 -20.83 -15.93 -19.54
C THR A 500 -20.47 -14.64 -18.81
N LEU A 501 -19.91 -14.74 -17.60
CA LEU A 501 -19.58 -13.59 -16.78
C LEU A 501 -18.44 -12.76 -17.39
N ILE A 502 -17.44 -13.38 -18.02
CA ILE A 502 -16.41 -12.64 -18.74
C ILE A 502 -16.94 -11.94 -20.00
N ALA A 503 -17.96 -12.50 -20.66
CA ALA A 503 -18.62 -11.81 -21.76
C ALA A 503 -19.42 -10.59 -21.26
N GLU A 504 -19.99 -10.66 -20.06
CA GLU A 504 -20.69 -9.55 -19.43
C GLU A 504 -19.74 -8.45 -18.94
N MET A 505 -18.59 -8.82 -18.37
CA MET A 505 -17.51 -7.91 -17.99
C MET A 505 -17.10 -7.01 -19.16
N LYS A 506 -16.94 -7.60 -20.36
CA LYS A 506 -16.62 -6.86 -21.60
C LYS A 506 -17.74 -5.92 -22.04
N LYS A 507 -19.00 -6.32 -21.88
CA LYS A 507 -20.15 -5.44 -22.21
C LYS A 507 -20.20 -4.20 -21.31
N HIS A 508 -19.67 -4.29 -20.09
CA HIS A 508 -19.52 -3.17 -19.17
C HIS A 508 -18.25 -2.33 -19.43
N GLY A 509 -17.50 -2.62 -20.51
CA GLY A 509 -16.29 -1.88 -20.86
C GLY A 509 -15.09 -2.17 -19.96
N VAL A 510 -15.13 -3.26 -19.18
CA VAL A 510 -14.00 -3.68 -18.33
C VAL A 510 -13.21 -4.76 -19.07
N GLU A 511 -11.94 -4.49 -19.35
CA GLU A 511 -11.06 -5.44 -20.04
C GLU A 511 -10.49 -6.49 -19.06
N PRO A 512 -10.45 -7.77 -19.45
CA PRO A 512 -9.78 -8.82 -18.67
C PRO A 512 -8.29 -8.55 -18.48
N ASN A 513 -7.76 -8.85 -17.29
CA ASN A 513 -6.32 -8.83 -17.02
C ASN A 513 -5.77 -10.28 -16.88
N ALA A 514 -4.48 -10.40 -16.58
CA ALA A 514 -3.82 -11.70 -16.35
C ALA A 514 -4.53 -12.56 -15.28
N VAL A 515 -4.99 -11.95 -14.18
CA VAL A 515 -5.70 -12.68 -13.12
C VAL A 515 -7.05 -13.19 -13.62
N THR A 516 -7.82 -12.34 -14.32
CA THR A 516 -9.09 -12.75 -14.94
C THR A 516 -8.89 -13.92 -15.90
N ALA A 517 -7.83 -13.84 -16.72
CA ALA A 517 -7.52 -14.87 -17.69
C ALA A 517 -7.17 -16.20 -17.03
N LEU A 518 -6.35 -16.17 -15.98
CA LEU A 518 -6.04 -17.35 -15.18
C LEU A 518 -7.30 -17.99 -14.58
N SER A 519 -8.22 -17.18 -14.04
CA SER A 519 -9.49 -17.67 -13.48
C SER A 519 -10.34 -18.40 -14.53
N VAL A 520 -10.45 -17.84 -15.74
CA VAL A 520 -11.19 -18.47 -16.85
C VAL A 520 -10.52 -19.77 -17.31
N LEU A 521 -9.21 -19.78 -17.48
CA LEU A 521 -8.48 -20.98 -17.91
C LEU A 521 -8.55 -22.09 -16.87
N SER A 522 -8.48 -21.74 -15.58
CA SER A 522 -8.69 -22.67 -14.48
C SER A 522 -10.10 -23.25 -14.50
N ALA A 523 -11.13 -22.40 -14.67
CA ALA A 523 -12.51 -22.84 -14.81
C ALA A 523 -12.70 -23.79 -16.01
N CYS A 524 -12.10 -23.49 -17.16
CA CYS A 524 -12.13 -24.36 -18.34
C CYS A 524 -11.40 -25.70 -18.10
N SER A 525 -10.27 -25.68 -17.38
CA SER A 525 -9.53 -26.90 -17.03
C SER A 525 -10.36 -27.83 -16.17
N HIS A 526 -10.99 -27.29 -15.13
CA HIS A 526 -11.84 -28.05 -14.21
C HIS A 526 -13.17 -28.47 -14.85
N GLY A 527 -13.74 -27.64 -15.72
CA GLY A 527 -14.99 -27.91 -16.44
C GLY A 527 -14.83 -28.77 -17.70
N GLY A 528 -13.59 -29.10 -18.12
CA GLY A 528 -13.33 -29.86 -19.34
C GLY A 528 -13.68 -29.12 -20.64
N LEU A 529 -13.72 -27.79 -20.62
CA LEU A 529 -14.09 -26.93 -21.75
C LEU A 529 -12.85 -26.58 -22.60
N ILE A 530 -12.33 -27.58 -23.30
CA ILE A 530 -11.03 -27.50 -23.98
C ILE A 530 -11.05 -26.48 -25.12
N GLU A 531 -12.10 -26.49 -25.95
CA GLU A 531 -12.20 -25.61 -27.11
C GLU A 531 -12.33 -24.14 -26.68
N GLU A 532 -13.16 -23.87 -25.69
CA GLU A 532 -13.35 -22.54 -25.11
C GLU A 532 -12.08 -22.04 -24.42
N GLY A 533 -11.39 -22.90 -23.67
CA GLY A 533 -10.12 -22.57 -23.02
C GLY A 533 -9.01 -22.23 -24.02
N LEU A 534 -8.86 -23.04 -25.08
CA LEU A 534 -7.91 -22.76 -26.18
C LEU A 534 -8.28 -21.49 -26.95
N GLY A 535 -9.56 -21.28 -27.23
CA GLY A 535 -10.07 -20.06 -27.87
C GLY A 535 -9.74 -18.83 -27.04
N PHE A 536 -10.02 -18.90 -25.73
CA PHE A 536 -9.77 -17.81 -24.81
C PHE A 536 -8.26 -17.49 -24.67
N PHE A 537 -7.40 -18.50 -24.51
CA PHE A 537 -5.95 -18.32 -24.45
C PHE A 537 -5.38 -17.57 -25.67
N ASN A 538 -5.91 -17.87 -26.87
CA ASN A 538 -5.51 -17.16 -28.09
C ASN A 538 -6.04 -15.72 -28.13
N SER A 539 -7.27 -15.48 -27.68
CA SER A 539 -7.86 -14.13 -27.59
C SER A 539 -7.16 -13.24 -26.57
N MET A 540 -6.63 -13.83 -25.49
CA MET A 540 -5.87 -13.13 -24.45
C MET A 540 -4.69 -12.33 -25.03
N ILE A 541 -3.97 -12.94 -25.98
CA ILE A 541 -2.81 -12.32 -26.65
C ILE A 541 -3.25 -11.31 -27.70
N LYS A 542 -4.21 -11.69 -28.56
CA LYS A 542 -4.59 -10.92 -29.76
C LYS A 542 -5.49 -9.74 -29.45
N ASP A 543 -6.50 -9.97 -28.62
CA ASP A 543 -7.61 -9.04 -28.43
C ASP A 543 -7.44 -8.25 -27.13
N HIS A 544 -6.93 -8.90 -26.07
CA HIS A 544 -6.78 -8.29 -24.74
C HIS A 544 -5.39 -7.75 -24.43
N ARG A 545 -4.39 -8.03 -25.28
CA ARG A 545 -2.98 -7.64 -25.08
C ARG A 545 -2.43 -8.06 -23.71
N VAL A 546 -2.91 -9.18 -23.19
CA VAL A 546 -2.45 -9.77 -21.93
C VAL A 546 -1.38 -10.80 -22.26
N GLU A 547 -0.17 -10.59 -21.72
CA GLU A 547 0.94 -11.53 -21.93
C GLU A 547 0.77 -12.79 -21.07
N PRO A 548 0.89 -14.01 -21.67
CA PRO A 548 0.79 -15.25 -20.91
C PRO A 548 1.98 -15.46 -19.97
N GLY A 549 1.73 -15.39 -18.65
CA GLY A 549 2.65 -15.90 -17.64
C GLY A 549 2.68 -17.44 -17.50
N LEU A 550 3.63 -17.97 -16.71
CA LEU A 550 3.81 -19.41 -16.44
C LEU A 550 2.54 -20.10 -15.90
N GLU A 551 1.75 -19.40 -15.10
CA GLU A 551 0.51 -19.93 -14.52
C GLU A 551 -0.55 -20.23 -15.59
N HIS A 552 -0.68 -19.37 -16.60
CA HIS A 552 -1.58 -19.61 -17.72
C HIS A 552 -1.17 -20.87 -18.50
N TYR A 553 0.13 -21.04 -18.78
CA TYR A 553 0.64 -22.26 -19.41
C TYR A 553 0.39 -23.50 -18.54
N SER A 554 0.51 -23.39 -17.22
CA SER A 554 0.19 -24.47 -16.29
C SER A 554 -1.28 -24.89 -16.38
N CYS A 555 -2.22 -23.94 -16.44
CA CYS A 555 -3.64 -24.24 -16.64
C CYS A 555 -3.92 -24.89 -18.00
N MET A 556 -3.24 -24.44 -19.07
CA MET A 556 -3.38 -25.03 -20.40
C MET A 556 -2.86 -26.48 -20.44
N VAL A 557 -1.70 -26.74 -19.82
CA VAL A 557 -1.13 -28.09 -19.73
C VAL A 557 -1.99 -29.00 -18.86
N ASP A 558 -2.53 -28.50 -17.75
CA ASP A 558 -3.47 -29.24 -16.90
C ASP A 558 -4.76 -29.59 -17.67
N MET A 559 -5.33 -28.63 -18.41
CA MET A 559 -6.53 -28.82 -19.24
C MET A 559 -6.32 -29.88 -20.32
N LEU A 560 -5.26 -29.75 -21.13
CA LEU A 560 -4.91 -30.72 -22.19
C LEU A 560 -4.56 -32.09 -21.59
N GLY A 561 -3.87 -32.08 -20.45
CA GLY A 561 -3.48 -33.29 -19.72
C GLY A 561 -4.68 -34.06 -19.19
N ARG A 562 -5.65 -33.39 -18.56
CA ARG A 562 -6.93 -34.00 -18.12
C ARG A 562 -7.69 -34.60 -19.29
N ALA A 563 -7.71 -33.91 -20.42
CA ALA A 563 -8.32 -34.38 -21.66
C ALA A 563 -7.61 -35.58 -22.33
N GLY A 564 -6.43 -35.98 -21.85
CA GLY A 564 -5.63 -37.05 -22.44
C GLY A 564 -4.83 -36.64 -23.68
N GLN A 565 -4.84 -35.35 -24.03
CA GLN A 565 -4.09 -34.79 -25.16
C GLN A 565 -2.61 -34.54 -24.78
N LEU A 566 -1.92 -35.58 -24.31
CA LEU A 566 -0.56 -35.50 -23.76
C LEU A 566 0.47 -34.96 -24.78
N ASP A 567 0.33 -35.31 -26.06
CA ASP A 567 1.22 -34.83 -27.12
C ASP A 567 1.07 -33.32 -27.36
N SER A 568 -0.17 -32.81 -27.30
CA SER A 568 -0.41 -31.36 -27.39
C SER A 568 0.09 -30.63 -26.15
N ALA A 569 -0.04 -31.24 -24.97
CA ALA A 569 0.47 -30.68 -23.72
C ALA A 569 2.01 -30.54 -23.73
N ILE A 570 2.74 -31.56 -24.16
CA ILE A 570 4.21 -31.48 -24.25
C ILE A 570 4.67 -30.54 -25.37
N ASP A 571 3.94 -30.45 -26.47
CA ASP A 571 4.26 -29.52 -27.55
C ASP A 571 4.01 -28.06 -27.14
N LEU A 572 3.02 -27.79 -26.28
CA LEU A 572 2.82 -26.48 -25.68
C LEU A 572 4.01 -26.07 -24.83
N ILE A 573 4.53 -26.99 -23.99
CA ILE A 573 5.73 -26.74 -23.17
C ILE A 573 6.94 -26.41 -24.04
N LYS A 574 7.15 -27.13 -25.15
CA LYS A 574 8.27 -26.88 -26.07
C LYS A 574 8.16 -25.56 -26.82
N LYS A 575 6.94 -25.05 -27.03
CA LYS A 575 6.66 -23.81 -27.77
C LYS A 575 6.60 -22.58 -26.87
N MET A 576 6.92 -22.71 -25.59
CA MET A 576 7.01 -21.56 -24.69
C MET A 576 8.08 -20.56 -25.18
N PRO A 577 7.88 -19.24 -25.00
CA PRO A 577 8.82 -18.23 -25.48
C PRO A 577 10.24 -18.42 -24.90
N GLU A 578 11.26 -18.03 -25.65
CA GLU A 578 12.65 -18.05 -25.17
C GLU A 578 12.79 -17.19 -23.89
N GLY A 579 13.37 -17.76 -22.84
CA GLY A 579 13.45 -17.14 -21.51
C GLY A 579 12.37 -17.59 -20.51
N PHE A 580 11.32 -18.29 -20.95
CA PHE A 580 10.31 -18.90 -20.08
C PHE A 580 10.57 -20.41 -19.90
N GLU A 581 11.37 -20.76 -18.89
CA GLU A 581 11.56 -22.17 -18.52
C GLU A 581 10.31 -22.70 -17.78
N ALA A 582 9.83 -23.87 -18.21
CA ALA A 582 8.66 -24.49 -17.60
C ALA A 582 8.90 -24.81 -16.12
N SER A 583 8.04 -24.26 -15.26
CA SER A 583 8.09 -24.43 -13.81
C SER A 583 7.76 -25.86 -13.35
N ALA A 584 8.07 -26.16 -12.09
CA ALA A 584 7.71 -27.44 -11.47
C ALA A 584 6.19 -27.70 -11.49
N SER A 585 5.36 -26.65 -11.43
CA SER A 585 3.90 -26.77 -11.54
C SER A 585 3.44 -27.28 -12.91
N ILE A 586 4.01 -26.75 -14.01
CA ILE A 586 3.69 -27.18 -15.39
C ILE A 586 4.08 -28.66 -15.59
N TRP A 587 5.30 -29.03 -15.19
CA TRP A 587 5.75 -30.42 -15.26
C TRP A 587 4.96 -31.34 -14.32
N GLY A 588 4.53 -30.83 -13.16
CA GLY A 588 3.67 -31.53 -12.22
C GLY A 588 2.28 -31.82 -12.79
N ALA A 589 1.68 -30.84 -13.49
CA ALA A 589 0.42 -31.02 -14.21
C ALA A 589 0.54 -32.11 -15.29
N LEU A 590 1.61 -32.06 -16.10
CA LEU A 590 1.88 -33.09 -17.10
C LEU A 590 2.11 -34.47 -16.46
N LEU A 591 2.84 -34.54 -15.35
CA LEU A 591 3.09 -35.79 -14.62
C LEU A 591 1.79 -36.38 -14.06
N SER A 592 0.92 -35.53 -13.51
CA SER A 592 -0.42 -35.92 -13.04
C SER A 592 -1.24 -36.51 -14.18
N ALA A 593 -1.24 -35.86 -15.35
CA ALA A 593 -1.90 -36.37 -16.55
C ALA A 593 -1.30 -37.71 -17.04
N CYS A 594 0.03 -37.85 -17.04
CA CYS A 594 0.70 -39.10 -17.42
C CYS A 594 0.33 -40.26 -16.48
N LYS A 595 0.16 -39.98 -15.18
CA LYS A 595 -0.35 -40.96 -14.20
C LYS A 595 -1.77 -41.38 -14.56
N SER A 596 -2.67 -40.43 -14.78
CA SER A 596 -4.09 -40.71 -15.07
C SER A 596 -4.30 -41.47 -16.37
N HIS A 597 -3.46 -41.21 -17.39
CA HIS A 597 -3.55 -41.82 -18.72
C HIS A 597 -2.53 -42.94 -19.00
N GLY A 598 -1.76 -43.35 -17.99
CA GLY A 598 -0.83 -44.49 -18.07
C GLY A 598 0.38 -44.32 -18.98
N ASN A 599 0.81 -43.09 -19.29
CA ASN A 599 1.96 -42.82 -20.17
C ASN A 599 3.28 -42.76 -19.37
N SER A 600 3.83 -43.93 -19.04
CA SER A 600 5.04 -44.07 -18.22
C SER A 600 6.28 -43.42 -18.84
N LYS A 601 6.39 -43.37 -20.18
CA LYS A 601 7.57 -42.83 -20.87
C LYS A 601 7.64 -41.31 -20.73
N LEU A 602 6.53 -40.62 -21.01
CA LEU A 602 6.45 -39.17 -20.85
C LEU A 602 6.52 -38.79 -19.37
N GLY A 603 5.87 -39.58 -18.51
CA GLY A 603 5.90 -39.40 -17.05
C GLY A 603 7.32 -39.46 -16.46
N ALA A 604 8.17 -40.39 -16.92
CA ALA A 604 9.56 -40.47 -16.44
C ALA A 604 10.37 -39.19 -16.74
N GLY A 605 10.17 -38.59 -17.93
CA GLY A 605 10.79 -37.32 -18.30
C GLY A 605 10.29 -36.16 -17.42
N ALA A 606 8.97 -36.09 -17.18
CA ALA A 606 8.38 -35.08 -16.31
C ALA A 606 8.87 -35.20 -14.84
N ILE A 607 9.05 -36.43 -14.33
CA ILE A 607 9.62 -36.67 -12.99
C ILE A 607 11.01 -36.06 -12.85
N SER A 608 11.91 -36.27 -13.82
CA SER A 608 13.27 -35.71 -13.76
C SER A 608 13.21 -34.19 -13.59
N ARG A 609 12.39 -33.52 -14.40
CA ARG A 609 12.22 -32.07 -14.36
C ARG A 609 11.63 -31.57 -13.05
N VAL A 610 10.58 -32.19 -12.53
CA VAL A 610 9.99 -31.81 -11.24
C VAL A 610 11.01 -31.93 -10.10
N LEU A 611 11.79 -33.02 -10.07
CA LEU A 611 12.77 -33.27 -9.02
C LEU A 611 14.05 -32.43 -9.13
N GLU A 612 14.41 -32.00 -10.35
CA GLU A 612 15.48 -31.03 -10.60
C GLU A 612 15.10 -29.63 -10.12
N LEU A 613 13.86 -29.19 -10.41
CA LEU A 613 13.37 -27.85 -10.07
C LEU A 613 13.04 -27.72 -8.59
N GLU A 614 12.46 -28.75 -7.97
CA GLU A 614 12.04 -28.71 -6.56
C GLU A 614 12.55 -29.93 -5.77
N PRO A 615 13.87 -30.05 -5.55
CA PRO A 615 14.47 -31.23 -4.93
C PRO A 615 14.03 -31.46 -3.48
N LEU A 616 13.55 -30.42 -2.79
CA LEU A 616 13.13 -30.44 -1.39
C LEU A 616 11.60 -30.51 -1.21
N ASN A 617 10.81 -30.50 -2.29
CA ASN A 617 9.35 -30.57 -2.19
C ASN A 617 8.87 -32.04 -2.19
N SER A 618 8.06 -32.42 -1.20
CA SER A 618 7.55 -33.79 -1.08
C SER A 618 6.51 -34.17 -2.15
N SER A 619 5.78 -33.19 -2.68
CA SER A 619 4.68 -33.41 -3.63
C SER A 619 5.14 -34.14 -4.90
N GLY A 620 6.25 -33.70 -5.49
CA GLY A 620 6.83 -34.29 -6.70
C GLY A 620 7.21 -35.76 -6.52
N TYR A 621 7.84 -36.13 -5.39
CA TYR A 621 8.19 -37.52 -5.10
C TYR A 621 6.96 -38.41 -4.87
N LEU A 622 5.94 -37.88 -4.18
CA LEU A 622 4.69 -38.62 -3.95
C LEU A 622 3.95 -38.86 -5.25
N LEU A 623 3.86 -37.85 -6.12
CA LEU A 623 3.23 -37.98 -7.43
C LEU A 623 4.01 -38.94 -8.33
N ALA A 624 5.35 -38.87 -8.33
CA ALA A 624 6.23 -39.79 -9.03
C ALA A 624 6.06 -41.25 -8.53
N SER A 625 6.03 -41.45 -7.22
CA SER A 625 5.82 -42.77 -6.61
C SER A 625 4.46 -43.35 -7.00
N SER A 626 3.42 -42.51 -7.00
CA SER A 626 2.09 -42.91 -7.41
C SER A 626 2.01 -43.24 -8.90
N MET A 627 2.68 -42.48 -9.77
CA MET A 627 2.74 -42.72 -11.22
C MET A 627 3.40 -44.06 -11.54
N TYR A 628 4.56 -44.35 -10.94
CA TYR A 628 5.23 -45.64 -11.13
C TYR A 628 4.39 -46.81 -10.59
N ALA A 629 3.70 -46.62 -9.47
CA ALA A 629 2.81 -47.63 -8.91
C ALA A 629 1.61 -47.92 -9.85
N SER A 630 0.97 -46.89 -10.42
CA SER A 630 -0.11 -47.08 -11.41
C SER A 630 0.39 -47.72 -12.71
N GLY A 631 1.64 -47.45 -13.10
CA GLY A 631 2.30 -48.08 -14.25
C GLY A 631 2.85 -49.48 -13.98
N GLY A 632 2.64 -50.06 -12.79
CA GLY A 632 3.10 -51.41 -12.42
C GLY A 632 4.57 -51.52 -12.01
N SER A 633 5.35 -50.43 -12.00
CA SER A 633 6.74 -50.42 -11.53
C SER A 633 6.83 -50.14 -10.02
N PHE A 634 6.58 -51.17 -9.21
CA PHE A 634 6.67 -51.06 -7.75
C PHE A 634 8.11 -50.77 -7.25
N VAL A 635 9.12 -51.18 -8.02
CA VAL A 635 10.55 -50.94 -7.70
C VAL A 635 10.87 -49.45 -7.77
N ASP A 636 10.47 -48.78 -8.84
CA ASP A 636 10.72 -47.34 -8.99
C ASP A 636 9.83 -46.52 -8.06
N ALA A 637 8.61 -46.97 -7.79
CA ALA A 637 7.77 -46.37 -6.76
C ALA A 637 8.42 -46.42 -5.36
N ALA A 638 9.06 -47.54 -5.00
CA ALA A 638 9.82 -47.68 -3.76
C ALA A 638 11.10 -46.83 -3.75
N ARG A 639 11.78 -46.71 -4.91
CA ARG A 639 12.94 -45.82 -5.08
C ARG A 639 12.58 -44.37 -4.78
N MET A 640 11.44 -43.88 -5.29
CA MET A 640 10.98 -42.52 -5.00
C MET A 640 10.76 -42.28 -3.49
N ARG A 641 10.14 -43.23 -2.79
CA ARG A 641 9.97 -43.15 -1.31
C ARG A 641 11.28 -43.18 -0.54
N ARG A 642 12.29 -43.90 -1.06
CA ARG A 642 13.63 -43.92 -0.45
C ARG A 642 14.34 -42.59 -0.65
N LEU A 643 14.27 -41.99 -1.84
CA LEU A 643 14.85 -40.68 -2.14
C LEU A 643 14.32 -39.57 -1.23
N VAL A 644 13.02 -39.59 -0.88
CA VAL A 644 12.43 -38.67 0.10
C VAL A 644 13.17 -38.73 1.44
N LYS A 645 13.49 -39.94 1.92
CA LYS A 645 14.22 -40.14 3.19
C LYS A 645 15.68 -39.74 3.07
N GLU A 646 16.35 -40.14 2.00
CA GLU A 646 17.78 -39.84 1.76
C GLU A 646 18.05 -38.34 1.64
N ARG A 647 17.11 -37.59 1.04
CA ARG A 647 17.20 -36.14 0.88
C ARG A 647 16.62 -35.35 2.06
N GLY A 648 16.18 -36.03 3.12
CA GLY A 648 15.60 -35.39 4.32
C GLY A 648 14.33 -34.58 4.04
N VAL A 649 13.58 -34.93 2.99
CA VAL A 649 12.39 -34.18 2.56
C VAL A 649 11.26 -34.40 3.56
N ARG A 650 10.71 -33.32 4.11
CA ARG A 650 9.59 -33.37 5.04
C ARG A 650 8.31 -33.68 4.26
N VAL A 651 7.73 -34.85 4.50
CA VAL A 651 6.42 -35.21 3.96
C VAL A 651 5.35 -34.49 4.78
N VAL A 652 4.59 -33.61 4.15
CA VAL A 652 3.43 -32.97 4.77
C VAL A 652 2.23 -33.88 4.55
N ALA A 653 1.76 -34.52 5.61
CA ALA A 653 0.55 -35.34 5.55
C ALA A 653 -0.69 -34.44 5.45
N GLY A 654 -1.59 -34.79 4.53
CA GLY A 654 -2.92 -34.19 4.47
C GLY A 654 -3.71 -34.47 5.75
N TYR A 655 -4.52 -33.52 6.16
CA TYR A 655 -5.31 -33.60 7.39
C TYR A 655 -6.72 -33.09 7.16
N SER A 656 -7.67 -33.63 7.90
CA SER A 656 -9.02 -33.10 8.02
C SER A 656 -9.11 -32.20 9.24
N LEU A 657 -9.77 -31.06 9.12
CA LEU A 657 -10.05 -30.16 10.24
C LEU A 657 -11.53 -30.30 10.59
N VAL A 658 -11.85 -30.60 11.85
CA VAL A 658 -13.23 -30.71 12.34
C VAL A 658 -13.37 -29.84 13.57
N HIS A 659 -14.35 -28.94 13.59
CA HIS A 659 -14.60 -28.10 14.76
C HIS A 659 -15.53 -28.81 15.75
N VAL A 660 -15.05 -29.05 16.96
CA VAL A 660 -15.84 -29.60 18.06
C VAL A 660 -15.88 -28.56 19.18
N LYS A 661 -17.09 -28.09 19.54
CA LYS A 661 -17.30 -27.09 20.60
C LYS A 661 -16.45 -25.82 20.41
N ASN A 662 -16.46 -25.23 19.21
CA ASN A 662 -15.68 -24.04 18.82
C ASN A 662 -14.15 -24.21 18.82
N ARG A 663 -13.62 -25.44 18.84
CA ARG A 663 -12.18 -25.68 18.72
C ARG A 663 -11.89 -26.52 17.49
N ALA A 664 -10.94 -26.07 16.66
CA ALA A 664 -10.46 -26.84 15.52
C ALA A 664 -9.70 -28.07 16.00
N CYS A 665 -10.18 -29.26 15.64
CA CYS A 665 -9.49 -30.53 15.86
C CYS A 665 -8.92 -31.01 14.52
N LYS A 666 -7.61 -31.25 14.49
CA LYS A 666 -6.90 -31.76 13.31
C LYS A 666 -6.82 -33.28 13.38
N PHE A 667 -7.19 -33.94 12.28
CA PHE A 667 -7.14 -35.39 12.14
C PHE A 667 -6.24 -35.74 10.96
N LEU A 668 -5.16 -36.47 11.24
CA LEU A 668 -4.31 -37.05 10.19
C LEU A 668 -4.82 -38.47 9.86
N ALA A 669 -4.61 -38.92 8.63
CA ALA A 669 -4.94 -40.30 8.26
C ALA A 669 -4.11 -41.29 9.11
N GLY A 670 -4.77 -42.13 9.92
CA GLY A 670 -4.12 -43.05 10.85
C GLY A 670 -3.66 -42.44 12.18
N ASP A 671 -4.14 -41.25 12.52
CA ASP A 671 -3.80 -40.55 13.76
C ASP A 671 -4.39 -41.24 15.01
N THR A 672 -3.54 -41.56 15.98
CA THR A 672 -3.92 -42.13 17.29
C THR A 672 -3.66 -41.16 18.45
N SER A 673 -3.36 -39.89 18.17
CA SER A 673 -2.91 -38.93 19.17
C SER A 673 -4.03 -38.15 19.88
N THR A 674 -5.29 -38.27 19.45
CA THR A 674 -6.40 -37.57 20.11
C THR A 674 -6.89 -38.32 21.36
N PRO A 675 -7.23 -37.63 22.47
CA PRO A 675 -7.68 -38.29 23.71
C PRO A 675 -8.96 -39.12 23.56
N GLN A 676 -9.73 -38.90 22.48
CA GLN A 676 -11.02 -39.54 22.17
C GLN A 676 -10.93 -40.62 21.08
N VAL A 677 -9.72 -41.01 20.67
CA VAL A 677 -9.45 -41.99 19.59
C VAL A 677 -10.24 -43.28 19.74
N GLY A 678 -10.38 -43.81 20.96
CA GLY A 678 -11.13 -45.05 21.22
C GLY A 678 -12.62 -44.96 20.89
N GLU A 679 -13.28 -43.85 21.24
CA GLU A 679 -14.70 -43.62 20.92
C GLU A 679 -14.90 -43.39 19.42
N ILE A 680 -14.02 -42.61 18.80
CA ILE A 680 -14.06 -42.33 17.36
C ILE A 680 -13.89 -43.62 16.56
N HIS A 681 -12.90 -44.46 16.88
CA HIS A 681 -12.73 -45.74 16.19
C HIS A 681 -13.92 -46.68 16.41
N SER A 682 -14.47 -46.73 17.62
CA SER A 682 -15.67 -47.54 17.88
C SER A 682 -16.87 -47.11 17.02
N ILE A 683 -17.08 -45.80 16.84
CA ILE A 683 -18.14 -45.26 15.97
C ILE A 683 -17.83 -45.52 14.49
N VAL A 684 -16.57 -45.36 14.07
CA VAL A 684 -16.14 -45.65 12.68
C VAL A 684 -16.31 -47.14 12.36
N ASP A 685 -16.03 -48.04 13.31
CA ASP A 685 -16.23 -49.48 13.16
C ASP A 685 -17.73 -49.83 13.11
N GLN A 686 -18.56 -49.17 13.92
CA GLN A 686 -20.02 -49.30 13.81
C GLN A 686 -20.53 -48.82 12.45
N LEU A 687 -20.06 -47.68 11.96
CA LEU A 687 -20.40 -47.14 10.63
C LEU A 687 -19.96 -48.09 9.52
N HIS A 688 -18.74 -48.62 9.55
CA HIS A 688 -18.28 -49.64 8.60
C HIS A 688 -19.10 -50.93 8.69
N GLY A 689 -19.54 -51.32 9.89
CA GLY A 689 -20.46 -52.42 10.10
C GLY A 689 -21.81 -52.19 9.42
N CYS A 690 -22.36 -50.98 9.51
CA CYS A 690 -23.61 -50.59 8.85
C CYS A 690 -23.45 -50.48 7.32
N MET A 691 -22.31 -50.00 6.82
CA MET A 691 -22.06 -49.85 5.38
C MET A 691 -21.82 -51.19 4.66
N LYS A 692 -21.50 -52.26 5.38
CA LYS A 692 -21.35 -53.62 4.83
C LYS A 692 -22.67 -54.38 4.66
N ILE A 693 -23.83 -53.77 4.96
CA ILE A 693 -25.13 -54.48 5.00
C ILE A 693 -25.88 -54.49 3.65
N ASP A 694 -25.37 -53.90 2.57
CA ASP A 694 -26.15 -53.78 1.31
C ASP A 694 -25.56 -54.53 0.08
N GLU A 695 -24.98 -55.71 0.28
CA GLU A 695 -24.67 -56.65 -0.81
C GLU A 695 -25.55 -57.92 -0.82
N SER A 696 -26.54 -58.04 0.07
CA SER A 696 -27.36 -59.26 0.21
C SER A 696 -28.85 -59.12 -0.17
N LEU A 697 -29.30 -57.97 -0.70
CA LEU A 697 -30.71 -57.77 -1.10
C LEU A 697 -30.99 -57.92 -2.62
N ALA A 698 -30.06 -58.43 -3.42
CA ALA A 698 -30.26 -58.65 -4.86
C ALA A 698 -30.57 -60.10 -5.28
N VAL A 699 -31.02 -60.98 -4.37
CA VAL A 699 -31.47 -62.33 -4.75
C VAL A 699 -32.67 -62.77 -3.91
N ILE A 700 -33.90 -62.34 -4.25
CA ILE A 700 -35.15 -63.12 -4.07
C ILE A 700 -36.17 -62.72 -5.16
N GLU A 701 -36.38 -63.63 -6.13
CA GLU A 701 -37.56 -63.97 -6.94
C GLU A 701 -38.69 -62.93 -7.23
N CYS A 702 -38.73 -62.40 -8.46
CA CYS A 702 -39.76 -62.64 -9.51
C CYS A 702 -39.53 -61.71 -10.71
#